data_AF-A0AAD5TXQ6-F1
#
_entry.id   AF-A0AAD5TXQ6-F1
#
_cell.length_a   1.000
_cell.length_b   1.000
_cell.length_c   1.000
_cell.angle_alpha   90.00
_cell.angle_beta   90.00
_cell.angle_gamma   90.00
#
_symmetry.space_group_name_H-M   'P 1'
#
loop_
_entity.id
_entity.type
_entity.pdbx_description
1 polymer ?
#
loop_
_entity_poly.entity_id
_entity_poly.type
_entity_poly.pdbx_seq_one_letter_code
_entity_poly.pdbx_strand_id
1 'polypeptide(L)'
;MQQNNLLKNYIEPTLNCPTSPTIQNKKEHPSLYYSNLTSNAIGRSYSVPSQQANSVQHSPAHSVNKANYFNDSRTLPSLEEMEQLNDFIIKQPSPTILTYLEQQCALDAKLSLGHGEEWSDGYAWLNDRENQEVLDYIEAENKYADQMLMSTRPLQRTLYKEFVSRLDESEESPRATFSDKWTYYTKRIPGEEYRVHCRIREGEEEAIFLDENKLANDDMFKDANYFKLGFLKHDPSFKFIAYSVDSVGNERYTVMFMDIDTKEVFLDRIEGVYEDFEFSNDSQYVYYTLLDEQERAYQLKRHKIGSKVEDDEILYHEQDEMYYLSLTKSCNGQYIILNSAAQITSETRIILANNSKDVPHLLFPRRDNIQYTVESHLDHFYILTNENSKNNWLCRIPVASCLDSSLTNWETLLDLCETVIEHRDFVLIEGFQLRKHHLIILERSNCLQNCRIVDLSIPGFNSYHYISFSESVYSLWPGAVDEEIADLTKATQFDTNTFRFTYTSFLQPKQVMDYDMNSRVMTVVHEEKVNGIFEYDPSAYNSKRLFATGVDGTAIPVSIVYRRDLLGCNMNPPEPNPLLLHAYGAYGSFVTPIFSSNRLSLLDRGFIFAVAHVRGGADMGNAWYEEGKLAKKPNTFLDFISVAEFLCKEGYTNPSKLAIYGRSAGGLLIGACINMRPDLFKAALTEVPFVDVINTMFDSTIPWTAFEYEEWGNPNDIEIYEVMKTYCPYTNVRGDLLAKELYPDLLVIGGMNDPRVAFFEPLKFVAK
;
A
#
# COMPACT_ATOMS: atom_id res chain seq x y z
N MET A 1 26.61 -52.99 -20.50
CA MET A 1 26.33 -52.52 -21.87
C MET A 1 25.47 -51.26 -21.70
N GLN A 2 25.91 -50.04 -22.04
CA GLN A 2 26.23 -49.52 -23.39
C GLN A 2 24.99 -49.41 -24.29
N GLN A 3 24.76 -48.40 -25.15
CA GLN A 3 25.24 -46.99 -25.30
C GLN A 3 24.41 -46.33 -26.47
N ASN A 4 24.29 -45.02 -26.70
CA ASN A 4 24.85 -43.82 -26.04
C ASN A 4 23.93 -42.56 -26.24
N ASN A 5 24.28 -41.50 -25.51
CA ASN A 5 24.03 -40.04 -25.67
C ASN A 5 23.56 -39.38 -27.00
N LEU A 6 23.03 -38.15 -26.82
CA LEU A 6 23.04 -36.94 -27.69
C LEU A 6 22.03 -36.79 -28.85
N LEU A 7 21.20 -35.73 -28.75
CA LEU A 7 21.31 -34.54 -29.63
C LEU A 7 20.61 -33.31 -29.00
N LYS A 8 21.06 -32.09 -29.35
CA LYS A 8 20.42 -30.80 -29.03
C LYS A 8 19.88 -30.16 -30.31
N ASN A 9 18.77 -29.42 -30.24
CA ASN A 9 18.65 -28.00 -30.65
C ASN A 9 17.20 -27.54 -30.94
N TYR A 10 16.92 -26.27 -30.61
CA TYR A 10 15.98 -25.31 -31.21
C TYR A 10 14.80 -25.81 -32.08
N ILE A 11 13.56 -25.59 -31.62
CA ILE A 11 12.40 -25.18 -32.43
C ILE A 11 11.58 -24.16 -31.62
N GLU A 12 11.12 -23.08 -32.26
CA GLU A 12 10.17 -22.10 -31.71
C GLU A 12 8.71 -22.55 -31.95
N PRO A 13 7.78 -22.39 -31.00
CA PRO A 13 6.36 -22.64 -31.22
C PRO A 13 5.64 -21.35 -31.68
N THR A 14 5.54 -21.13 -32.99
CA THR A 14 4.52 -20.24 -33.55
C THR A 14 3.16 -20.95 -33.55
N LEU A 15 2.15 -20.36 -32.94
CA LEU A 15 0.81 -20.95 -32.82
C LEU A 15 -0.28 -19.98 -33.31
N ASN A 16 -0.73 -20.20 -34.55
CA ASN A 16 -2.03 -19.71 -35.01
C ASN A 16 -3.14 -20.60 -34.43
N CYS A 17 -4.24 -20.01 -33.96
CA CYS A 17 -5.35 -20.73 -33.33
C CYS A 17 -6.69 -20.43 -34.04
N PRO A 18 -7.45 -21.44 -34.50
CA PRO A 18 -8.75 -21.23 -35.13
C PRO A 18 -9.96 -21.68 -34.27
N THR A 19 -10.85 -20.74 -33.99
CA THR A 19 -12.33 -20.87 -33.84
C THR A 19 -12.96 -21.94 -32.94
N SER A 20 -13.77 -21.47 -31.97
CA SER A 20 -14.63 -22.24 -31.06
C SER A 20 -15.78 -23.02 -31.74
N PRO A 21 -16.50 -23.85 -30.98
CA PRO A 21 -17.94 -23.57 -30.85
C PRO A 21 -18.54 -23.68 -29.43
N THR A 22 -19.66 -22.96 -29.29
CA THR A 22 -20.59 -22.74 -28.17
C THR A 22 -21.04 -23.94 -27.32
N ILE A 23 -21.14 -23.73 -25.99
CA ILE A 23 -22.03 -24.44 -25.04
C ILE A 23 -22.71 -23.39 -24.11
N GLN A 24 -23.86 -23.73 -23.51
CA GLN A 24 -24.79 -22.80 -22.84
C GLN A 24 -24.58 -22.60 -21.32
N ASN A 25 -25.03 -21.44 -20.85
CA ASN A 25 -25.12 -20.95 -19.47
C ASN A 25 -25.47 -21.97 -18.36
N LYS A 26 -24.80 -21.83 -17.22
CA LYS A 26 -25.45 -21.75 -15.89
C LYS A 26 -24.72 -20.71 -15.01
N LYS A 27 -25.42 -20.15 -14.02
CA LYS A 27 -25.00 -19.00 -13.20
C LYS A 27 -24.18 -19.42 -11.97
N GLU A 28 -23.34 -18.50 -11.47
CA GLU A 28 -23.25 -18.01 -10.05
C GLU A 28 -21.84 -17.42 -9.73
N HIS A 29 -21.70 -16.08 -9.69
CA HIS A 29 -20.49 -15.27 -9.37
C HIS A 29 -20.87 -13.89 -8.78
N PRO A 30 -20.03 -13.26 -7.92
CA PRO A 30 -19.27 -12.02 -8.24
C PRO A 30 -17.72 -12.14 -7.97
N SER A 31 -16.85 -11.32 -7.30
CA SER A 31 -16.89 -10.09 -6.45
C SER A 31 -15.60 -9.17 -6.39
N LEU A 32 -15.07 -8.69 -7.54
CA LEU A 32 -14.36 -7.39 -7.77
C LEU A 32 -12.92 -7.11 -7.24
N TYR A 33 -12.41 -5.87 -7.43
CA TYR A 33 -11.00 -5.46 -7.24
C TYR A 33 -10.69 -4.00 -6.83
N TYR A 34 -9.69 -3.81 -5.95
CA TYR A 34 -9.06 -2.52 -5.66
C TYR A 34 -7.80 -2.22 -6.48
N SER A 35 -7.48 -0.92 -6.62
CA SER A 35 -6.11 -0.46 -6.89
C SER A 35 -5.82 0.98 -6.43
N ASN A 36 -6.81 1.88 -6.43
CA ASN A 36 -6.56 3.33 -6.30
C ASN A 36 -6.57 3.91 -4.87
N LEU A 37 -7.16 3.23 -3.87
CA LEU A 37 -7.14 3.69 -2.46
C LEU A 37 -5.97 3.10 -1.65
N THR A 38 -5.43 1.95 -2.05
CA THR A 38 -4.37 1.24 -1.30
C THR A 38 -2.95 1.51 -1.81
N SER A 39 -2.80 2.06 -3.02
CA SER A 39 -1.50 2.36 -3.66
C SER A 39 -0.62 3.30 -2.82
N ASN A 40 -1.20 4.35 -2.24
CA ASN A 40 -0.49 5.32 -1.40
C ASN A 40 -0.03 4.74 -0.04
N ALA A 41 -0.60 3.63 0.42
CA ALA A 41 -0.36 3.05 1.74
C ALA A 41 0.79 2.02 1.81
N ILE A 42 1.22 1.47 0.67
CA ILE A 42 2.17 0.33 0.61
C ILE A 42 3.55 0.73 0.04
N GLY A 43 3.64 1.85 -0.70
CA GLY A 43 4.88 2.28 -1.36
C GLY A 43 5.86 3.11 -0.51
N ARG A 44 5.42 3.69 0.62
CA ARG A 44 6.21 4.69 1.38
C ARG A 44 7.12 4.03 2.43
N SER A 45 8.42 4.05 2.17
CA SER A 45 9.46 3.66 3.15
C SER A 45 9.65 4.78 4.18
N TYR A 46 9.10 4.61 5.38
CA TYR A 46 9.28 5.54 6.49
C TYR A 46 10.77 5.58 6.91
N SER A 47 11.42 6.72 6.66
CA SER A 47 12.76 7.02 7.19
C SER A 47 12.67 7.40 8.66
N VAL A 48 13.56 6.83 9.49
CA VAL A 48 13.66 7.17 10.93
C VAL A 48 14.38 8.52 11.08
N PRO A 49 13.79 9.54 11.75
CA PRO A 49 14.45 10.82 12.00
C PRO A 49 15.74 10.66 12.79
N SER A 50 16.79 11.36 12.39
CA SER A 50 18.16 11.05 12.81
C SER A 50 18.72 12.06 13.82
N GLN A 51 18.19 12.01 15.05
CA GLN A 51 18.65 12.90 16.11
C GLN A 51 20.16 12.76 16.43
N GLN A 52 20.94 13.80 16.14
CA GLN A 52 22.25 14.04 16.75
C GLN A 52 22.32 15.43 17.39
N ALA A 53 22.97 15.49 18.55
CA ALA A 53 22.99 16.69 19.40
C ALA A 53 24.17 17.62 19.08
N ASN A 54 23.93 18.93 19.17
CA ASN A 54 24.97 19.96 19.25
C ASN A 54 24.73 20.87 20.47
N SER A 55 25.80 21.47 21.01
CA SER A 55 25.80 22.01 22.37
C SER A 55 26.21 23.49 22.46
N VAL A 56 25.36 24.32 23.08
CA VAL A 56 25.69 25.67 23.58
C VAL A 56 24.94 25.89 24.91
N GLN A 57 25.54 26.64 25.84
CA GLN A 57 25.01 26.86 27.19
C GLN A 57 24.19 28.16 27.30
N HIS A 58 23.03 28.11 27.98
CA HIS A 58 22.71 28.94 29.17
C HIS A 58 21.35 28.51 29.79
N SER A 59 20.88 29.19 30.84
CA SER A 59 19.85 28.72 31.80
C SER A 59 19.07 29.91 32.42
N PRO A 60 17.97 29.70 33.19
CA PRO A 60 17.04 28.55 33.24
C PRO A 60 15.54 28.93 33.35
N ALA A 61 14.64 27.98 33.02
CA ALA A 61 13.25 27.95 33.51
C ALA A 61 12.71 26.50 33.52
N HIS A 62 11.70 26.19 34.35
CA HIS A 62 11.20 24.82 34.55
C HIS A 62 10.04 24.43 33.61
N SER A 63 10.06 23.20 33.07
CA SER A 63 8.95 22.22 33.22
C SER A 63 9.27 20.84 32.61
N VAL A 64 8.78 19.78 33.28
CA VAL A 64 8.52 18.38 32.87
C VAL A 64 9.54 17.62 31.97
N ASN A 65 9.94 16.42 32.40
CA ASN A 65 10.81 15.52 31.65
C ASN A 65 10.12 14.87 30.42
N LYS A 66 10.76 14.91 29.25
CA LYS A 66 10.67 13.86 28.21
C LYS A 66 11.91 12.95 28.28
N ALA A 67 11.82 11.74 27.73
CA ALA A 67 12.82 10.68 27.97
C ALA A 67 14.15 10.87 27.20
N ASN A 68 15.28 10.75 27.90
CA ASN A 68 16.63 10.73 27.33
C ASN A 68 17.21 9.31 27.37
N TYR A 69 17.12 8.56 26.25
CA TYR A 69 17.52 7.14 26.20
C TYR A 69 18.86 6.82 25.51
N PHE A 70 19.63 7.83 25.08
CA PHE A 70 20.89 7.61 24.33
C PHE A 70 22.13 8.35 24.87
N ASN A 71 22.09 8.96 26.06
CA ASN A 71 23.20 9.80 26.55
C ASN A 71 23.55 9.66 28.05
N ASP A 72 23.30 8.48 28.64
CA ASP A 72 23.73 8.18 30.02
C ASP A 72 25.05 7.39 30.04
N SER A 73 26.12 8.03 30.53
CA SER A 73 27.48 7.49 30.56
C SER A 73 27.76 6.54 31.74
N ARG A 74 26.76 5.75 32.16
CA ARG A 74 26.96 4.67 33.14
C ARG A 74 27.76 3.52 32.53
N THR A 75 28.88 3.17 33.16
CA THR A 75 29.73 2.04 32.77
C THR A 75 28.93 0.74 32.78
N LEU A 76 28.88 0.05 31.65
CA LEU A 76 28.26 -1.26 31.53
C LEU A 76 29.00 -2.30 32.40
N PRO A 77 28.30 -3.35 32.88
CA PRO A 77 28.94 -4.50 33.52
C PRO A 77 29.98 -5.17 32.61
N SER A 78 30.88 -5.93 33.21
CA SER A 78 31.80 -6.81 32.50
C SER A 78 31.06 -7.97 31.80
N LEU A 79 31.74 -8.65 30.87
CA LEU A 79 31.17 -9.81 30.17
C LEU A 79 30.79 -10.94 31.15
N GLU A 80 31.58 -11.18 32.20
CA GLU A 80 31.28 -12.18 33.24
C GLU A 80 30.02 -11.80 34.04
N GLU A 81 29.76 -10.52 34.28
CA GLU A 81 28.53 -10.04 34.94
C GLU A 81 27.30 -10.14 34.02
N MET A 82 27.47 -9.99 32.69
CA MET A 82 26.38 -10.21 31.73
C MET A 82 26.04 -11.70 31.58
N GLU A 83 27.04 -12.58 31.57
CA GLU A 83 26.82 -14.04 31.56
C GLU A 83 26.13 -14.51 32.86
N GLN A 84 26.48 -13.95 34.02
CA GLN A 84 25.80 -14.25 35.28
C GLN A 84 24.36 -13.69 35.38
N LEU A 85 24.00 -12.65 34.62
CA LEU A 85 22.60 -12.20 34.54
C LEU A 85 21.73 -13.08 33.63
N ASN A 86 22.29 -13.63 32.55
CA ASN A 86 21.56 -14.48 31.60
C ASN A 86 20.97 -15.74 32.28
N ASP A 87 21.71 -16.37 33.20
CA ASP A 87 21.26 -17.57 33.92
C ASP A 87 20.11 -17.31 34.93
N PHE A 88 19.75 -16.04 35.21
CA PHE A 88 18.78 -15.69 36.25
C PHE A 88 17.44 -15.13 35.71
N ILE A 89 17.36 -14.72 34.44
CA ILE A 89 16.18 -14.03 33.88
C ILE A 89 15.81 -14.54 32.47
N ILE A 90 15.46 -15.82 32.34
CA ILE A 90 14.84 -16.38 31.12
C ILE A 90 13.66 -17.29 31.52
N LYS A 91 12.56 -17.21 30.77
CA LYS A 91 11.26 -17.89 30.98
C LYS A 91 10.48 -17.42 32.22
N GLN A 92 9.80 -16.28 32.10
CA GLN A 92 8.36 -16.04 32.35
C GLN A 92 8.12 -14.50 32.29
N PRO A 93 6.88 -14.03 31.98
CA PRO A 93 6.48 -12.66 32.29
C PRO A 93 6.66 -12.34 33.77
N SER A 94 6.64 -11.06 34.15
CA SER A 94 6.64 -10.70 35.57
C SER A 94 5.44 -11.36 36.27
N PRO A 95 5.62 -12.10 37.38
CA PRO A 95 4.51 -12.80 38.05
C PRO A 95 3.35 -11.88 38.43
N THR A 96 3.64 -10.60 38.68
CA THR A 96 2.64 -9.56 38.92
C THR A 96 1.71 -9.32 37.72
N ILE A 97 2.22 -9.38 36.48
CA ILE A 97 1.43 -9.16 35.26
C ILE A 97 0.48 -10.34 35.02
N LEU A 98 0.99 -11.58 35.07
CA LEU A 98 0.14 -12.78 34.92
C LEU A 98 -0.96 -12.85 35.99
N THR A 99 -0.58 -12.67 37.26
CA THR A 99 -1.55 -12.69 38.39
C THR A 99 -2.61 -11.60 38.27
N TYR A 100 -2.30 -10.49 37.59
CA TYR A 100 -3.20 -9.37 37.34
C TYR A 100 -4.12 -9.62 36.13
N LEU A 101 -3.58 -10.10 35.01
CA LEU A 101 -4.36 -10.53 33.85
C LEU A 101 -5.36 -11.62 34.22
N GLU A 102 -4.95 -12.63 35.00
CA GLU A 102 -5.84 -13.68 35.53
C GLU A 102 -6.96 -13.13 36.42
N GLN A 103 -6.75 -12.00 37.10
CA GLN A 103 -7.77 -11.36 37.94
C GLN A 103 -8.77 -10.54 37.12
N GLN A 104 -8.31 -9.66 36.21
CA GLN A 104 -9.22 -8.85 35.39
C GLN A 104 -9.99 -9.72 34.38
N CYS A 105 -9.38 -10.76 33.80
CA CYS A 105 -10.08 -11.71 32.92
C CYS A 105 -11.22 -12.48 33.61
N ALA A 106 -11.21 -12.56 34.95
CA ALA A 106 -12.26 -13.19 35.73
C ALA A 106 -13.35 -12.21 36.22
N LEU A 107 -13.17 -10.90 35.99
CA LEU A 107 -14.06 -9.84 36.47
C LEU A 107 -14.80 -9.15 35.32
N ASP A 108 -14.08 -8.70 34.28
CA ASP A 108 -14.62 -7.86 33.20
C ASP A 108 -14.80 -8.62 31.86
N ALA A 109 -15.05 -9.93 31.94
CA ALA A 109 -15.30 -10.77 30.78
C ALA A 109 -16.59 -10.37 30.05
N LYS A 110 -16.46 -9.81 28.83
CA LYS A 110 -17.62 -9.44 28.00
C LYS A 110 -18.22 -10.70 27.39
N LEU A 111 -19.49 -10.96 27.68
CA LEU A 111 -20.30 -11.95 26.97
C LEU A 111 -20.79 -11.36 25.65
N SER A 112 -20.36 -11.96 24.55
CA SER A 112 -20.87 -11.69 23.21
C SER A 112 -21.79 -12.83 22.77
N LEU A 113 -22.92 -12.48 22.14
CA LEU A 113 -23.93 -13.43 21.68
C LEU A 113 -24.10 -13.29 20.16
N GLY A 114 -23.83 -14.37 19.43
CA GLY A 114 -24.00 -14.45 17.98
C GLY A 114 -24.64 -15.78 17.60
N HIS A 115 -25.72 -15.76 16.80
CA HIS A 115 -26.46 -16.95 16.32
C HIS A 115 -26.97 -17.93 17.39
N GLY A 116 -26.94 -17.55 18.68
CA GLY A 116 -27.28 -18.41 19.81
C GLY A 116 -26.09 -19.09 20.49
N GLU A 117 -24.86 -18.82 20.02
CA GLU A 117 -23.64 -19.11 20.76
C GLU A 117 -23.24 -17.91 21.63
N GLU A 118 -22.91 -18.17 22.90
CA GLU A 118 -22.32 -17.21 23.82
C GLU A 118 -20.80 -17.47 23.91
N TRP A 119 -19.97 -16.45 23.68
CA TRP A 119 -18.53 -16.50 23.97
C TRP A 119 -18.12 -15.42 24.96
N SER A 120 -17.07 -15.73 25.72
CA SER A 120 -16.53 -14.89 26.79
C SER A 120 -15.19 -14.28 26.35
N ASP A 121 -15.19 -12.98 26.10
CA ASP A 121 -13.98 -12.20 25.87
C ASP A 121 -13.45 -11.64 27.20
N GLY A 122 -12.53 -12.39 27.83
CA GLY A 122 -11.87 -11.99 29.09
C GLY A 122 -10.96 -10.76 28.95
N TYR A 123 -10.63 -10.34 27.73
CA TYR A 123 -9.66 -9.28 27.47
C TYR A 123 -10.34 -8.03 26.86
N ALA A 124 -11.67 -7.98 26.82
CA ALA A 124 -12.45 -6.87 26.30
C ALA A 124 -12.19 -5.53 27.01
N TRP A 125 -11.71 -5.55 28.26
CA TRP A 125 -11.32 -4.35 29.01
C TRP A 125 -10.14 -3.61 28.37
N LEU A 126 -9.31 -4.28 27.56
CA LEU A 126 -8.20 -3.68 26.80
C LEU A 126 -8.65 -2.75 25.67
N ASN A 127 -9.95 -2.72 25.34
CA ASN A 127 -10.49 -1.79 24.36
C ASN A 127 -10.54 -0.33 24.86
N ASP A 128 -10.54 -0.08 26.17
CA ASP A 128 -10.64 1.27 26.73
C ASP A 128 -9.29 2.00 26.71
N ARG A 129 -9.17 2.96 25.79
CA ARG A 129 -7.98 3.78 25.59
C ARG A 129 -7.77 4.84 26.68
N GLU A 130 -8.81 5.24 27.41
CA GLU A 130 -8.69 6.23 28.50
C GLU A 130 -8.41 5.56 29.86
N ASN A 131 -8.60 4.24 29.97
CA ASN A 131 -8.33 3.49 31.19
C ASN A 131 -6.82 3.37 31.48
N GLN A 132 -6.40 3.93 32.62
CA GLN A 132 -5.02 3.86 33.11
C GLN A 132 -4.49 2.42 33.24
N GLU A 133 -5.35 1.45 33.54
CA GLU A 133 -4.96 0.04 33.64
C GLU A 133 -4.52 -0.55 32.30
N VAL A 134 -5.09 -0.08 31.19
CA VAL A 134 -4.69 -0.47 29.82
C VAL A 134 -3.36 0.19 29.44
N LEU A 135 -3.19 1.47 29.81
CA LEU A 135 -1.93 2.20 29.61
C LEU A 135 -0.76 1.58 30.40
N ASP A 136 -1.00 1.19 31.65
CA ASP A 136 -0.01 0.54 32.53
C ASP A 136 0.35 -0.86 32.00
N TYR A 137 -0.60 -1.60 31.41
CA TYR A 137 -0.32 -2.89 30.75
C TYR A 137 0.51 -2.71 29.47
N ILE A 138 0.21 -1.71 28.64
CA ILE A 138 0.98 -1.40 27.42
C ILE A 138 2.43 -1.03 27.76
N GLU A 139 2.66 -0.20 28.79
CA GLU A 139 4.01 0.12 29.27
C GLU A 139 4.74 -1.13 29.82
N ALA A 140 4.01 -2.05 30.47
CA ALA A 140 4.57 -3.31 30.96
C ALA A 140 5.01 -4.25 29.82
N GLU A 141 4.21 -4.39 28.74
CA GLU A 141 4.57 -5.19 27.57
C GLU A 141 5.70 -4.56 26.75
N ASN A 142 5.68 -3.23 26.53
CA ASN A 142 6.79 -2.52 25.89
C ASN A 142 8.12 -2.79 26.62
N LYS A 143 8.09 -2.72 27.96
CA LYS A 143 9.24 -3.00 28.81
C LYS A 143 9.67 -4.47 28.80
N TYR A 144 8.74 -5.42 28.65
CA TYR A 144 9.07 -6.84 28.48
C TYR A 144 9.74 -7.11 27.12
N ALA A 145 9.19 -6.57 26.03
CA ALA A 145 9.82 -6.64 24.71
C ALA A 145 11.23 -6.03 24.69
N ASP A 146 11.41 -4.86 25.33
CA ASP A 146 12.70 -4.17 25.42
C ASP A 146 13.74 -4.93 26.27
N GLN A 147 13.31 -5.73 27.25
CA GLN A 147 14.15 -6.69 27.97
C GLN A 147 14.52 -7.90 27.11
N MET A 148 13.55 -8.53 26.46
CA MET A 148 13.78 -9.71 25.60
C MET A 148 14.70 -9.39 24.41
N LEU A 149 14.59 -8.18 23.84
CA LEU A 149 15.43 -7.71 22.75
C LEU A 149 16.78 -7.13 23.20
N MET A 150 17.04 -6.99 24.52
CA MET A 150 18.23 -6.30 25.05
C MET A 150 19.55 -6.91 24.54
N SER A 151 19.63 -8.23 24.43
CA SER A 151 20.80 -8.96 23.90
C SER A 151 21.07 -8.67 22.42
N THR A 152 20.04 -8.30 21.66
CA THR A 152 20.13 -8.01 20.21
C THR A 152 20.59 -6.59 19.90
N ARG A 153 20.60 -5.68 20.89
CA ARG A 153 20.99 -4.27 20.73
C ARG A 153 22.34 -4.03 20.01
N PRO A 154 23.39 -4.87 20.14
CA PRO A 154 24.60 -4.74 19.31
C PRO A 154 24.36 -4.99 17.81
N LEU A 155 23.51 -5.98 17.47
CA LEU A 155 23.11 -6.26 16.09
C LEU A 155 22.20 -5.15 15.56
N GLN A 156 21.22 -4.68 16.35
CA GLN A 156 20.35 -3.53 15.98
C GLN A 156 21.18 -2.30 15.60
N ARG A 157 22.18 -1.92 16.41
CA ARG A 157 23.10 -0.81 16.11
C ARG A 157 23.97 -1.02 14.86
N THR A 158 24.20 -2.28 14.47
CA THR A 158 24.94 -2.64 13.26
C THR A 158 24.04 -2.53 12.03
N LEU A 159 22.82 -3.07 12.12
CA LEU A 159 21.78 -2.97 11.08
C LEU A 159 21.39 -1.50 10.83
N TYR A 160 21.18 -0.69 11.87
CA TYR A 160 20.92 0.74 11.73
C TYR A 160 22.02 1.47 10.95
N LYS A 161 23.30 1.20 11.26
CA LYS A 161 24.44 1.77 10.52
C LYS A 161 24.47 1.29 9.07
N GLU A 162 24.18 0.01 8.81
CA GLU A 162 24.07 -0.52 7.45
C GLU A 162 22.94 0.19 6.68
N PHE A 163 21.75 0.34 7.27
CA PHE A 163 20.61 1.02 6.64
C PHE A 163 20.94 2.48 6.32
N VAL A 164 21.40 3.27 7.31
CA VAL A 164 21.79 4.67 7.11
C VAL A 164 22.91 4.79 6.06
N SER A 165 23.89 3.90 6.06
CA SER A 165 24.99 3.94 5.07
C SER A 165 24.55 3.76 3.62
N ARG A 166 23.34 3.25 3.37
CA ARG A 166 22.78 3.02 2.03
C ARG A 166 21.85 4.13 1.54
N LEU A 167 21.52 5.10 2.39
CA LEU A 167 20.69 6.25 2.00
C LEU A 167 21.50 7.27 1.19
N ASP A 168 20.81 8.01 0.31
CA ASP A 168 21.35 9.23 -0.30
C ASP A 168 20.78 10.46 0.41
N GLU A 169 21.57 11.05 1.33
CA GLU A 169 21.21 12.30 2.03
C GLU A 169 21.06 13.50 1.06
N SER A 170 21.49 13.34 -0.20
CA SER A 170 21.38 14.32 -1.29
C SER A 170 20.44 13.88 -2.42
N GLU A 171 19.49 12.98 -2.12
CA GLU A 171 18.43 12.53 -3.03
C GLU A 171 17.71 13.71 -3.71
N GLU A 172 17.70 13.72 -5.05
CA GLU A 172 16.83 14.57 -5.87
C GLU A 172 15.72 13.73 -6.50
N SER A 173 14.49 14.27 -6.59
CA SER A 173 13.43 13.64 -7.37
C SER A 173 13.74 13.67 -8.88
N PRO A 174 13.06 12.86 -9.70
CA PRO A 174 13.04 13.04 -11.14
C PRO A 174 12.57 14.46 -11.51
N ARG A 175 13.14 15.00 -12.59
CA ARG A 175 12.86 16.37 -13.06
C ARG A 175 11.70 16.40 -14.06
N ALA A 176 10.86 17.43 -13.98
CA ALA A 176 9.65 17.60 -14.80
C ALA A 176 9.58 19.01 -15.40
N THR A 177 9.48 19.16 -16.72
CA THR A 177 9.40 20.47 -17.39
C THR A 177 7.97 20.75 -17.87
N PHE A 178 7.40 21.90 -17.50
CA PHE A 178 6.01 22.24 -17.80
C PHE A 178 5.84 23.31 -18.90
N SER A 179 4.59 23.67 -19.17
CA SER A 179 4.18 24.64 -20.18
C SER A 179 4.77 26.04 -19.96
N ASP A 180 5.02 26.41 -18.70
CA ASP A 180 5.65 27.66 -18.24
C ASP A 180 7.17 27.76 -18.53
N LYS A 181 7.77 26.66 -19.00
CA LYS A 181 9.21 26.47 -19.29
C LYS A 181 10.12 26.43 -18.06
N TRP A 182 9.55 26.23 -16.87
CA TRP A 182 10.32 25.84 -15.69
C TRP A 182 10.42 24.31 -15.61
N THR A 183 11.51 23.84 -15.01
CA THR A 183 11.76 22.43 -14.69
C THR A 183 11.77 22.25 -13.19
N TYR A 184 10.76 21.55 -12.66
CA TYR A 184 10.49 21.33 -11.25
C TYR A 184 11.05 19.99 -10.77
N TYR A 185 11.47 19.96 -9.50
CA TYR A 185 11.96 18.78 -8.77
C TYR A 185 12.06 19.12 -7.27
N THR A 186 12.24 18.11 -6.41
CA THR A 186 12.62 18.34 -5.01
C THR A 186 13.97 17.72 -4.69
N LYS A 187 14.59 18.16 -3.59
CA LYS A 187 15.80 17.54 -3.06
C LYS A 187 15.84 17.54 -1.53
N ARG A 188 16.58 16.59 -0.97
CA ARG A 188 17.02 16.64 0.44
C ARG A 188 18.24 17.54 0.59
N ILE A 189 18.39 18.14 1.77
CA ILE A 189 19.61 18.86 2.18
C ILE A 189 20.23 18.03 3.32
N PRO A 190 21.49 17.58 3.23
CA PRO A 190 22.11 16.79 4.28
C PRO A 190 22.08 17.50 5.65
N GLY A 191 21.45 16.87 6.64
CA GLY A 191 21.25 17.41 8.00
C GLY A 191 19.91 18.12 8.23
N GLU A 192 19.08 18.30 7.20
CA GLU A 192 17.69 18.76 7.31
C GLU A 192 16.73 17.55 7.25
N GLU A 193 15.62 17.58 7.98
CA GLU A 193 14.67 16.44 8.07
C GLU A 193 13.72 16.36 6.86
N TYR A 194 13.34 17.53 6.30
CA TYR A 194 12.35 17.65 5.22
C TYR A 194 12.97 18.10 3.89
N ARG A 195 12.20 17.98 2.81
CA ARG A 195 12.65 18.30 1.44
C ARG A 195 12.47 19.78 1.10
N VAL A 196 13.30 20.28 0.18
CA VAL A 196 13.09 21.59 -0.48
C VAL A 196 12.63 21.40 -1.91
N HIS A 197 11.76 22.29 -2.36
CA HIS A 197 11.08 22.21 -3.64
C HIS A 197 11.71 23.24 -4.58
N CYS A 198 12.26 22.77 -5.70
CA CYS A 198 13.10 23.54 -6.61
C CYS A 198 12.46 23.67 -7.99
N ARG A 199 12.75 24.79 -8.66
CA ARG A 199 12.55 24.95 -10.10
C ARG A 199 13.75 25.65 -10.75
N ILE A 200 14.03 25.32 -12.00
CA ILE A 200 15.07 25.95 -12.81
C ILE A 200 14.59 26.17 -14.25
N ARG A 201 15.01 27.26 -14.89
CA ARG A 201 14.75 27.57 -16.31
C ARG A 201 16.07 27.67 -17.07
N GLU A 202 16.06 27.40 -18.37
CA GLU A 202 17.26 27.44 -19.20
C GLU A 202 17.92 28.83 -19.16
N GLY A 203 19.17 28.90 -18.69
CA GLY A 203 19.92 30.16 -18.55
C GLY A 203 19.71 30.91 -17.22
N GLU A 204 18.92 30.37 -16.29
CA GLU A 204 18.65 30.95 -14.97
C GLU A 204 19.18 30.07 -13.83
N GLU A 205 19.34 30.64 -12.64
CA GLU A 205 19.77 29.92 -11.44
C GLU A 205 18.60 29.09 -10.85
N GLU A 206 18.93 28.13 -9.99
CA GLU A 206 17.92 27.35 -9.26
C GLU A 206 17.16 28.23 -8.26
N ALA A 207 15.83 28.18 -8.30
CA ALA A 207 14.96 28.84 -7.33
C ALA A 207 14.24 27.81 -6.45
N ILE A 208 14.42 27.91 -5.12
CA ILE A 208 13.58 27.19 -4.16
C ILE A 208 12.19 27.87 -4.13
N PHE A 209 11.15 27.14 -4.51
CA PHE A 209 9.79 27.66 -4.53
C PHE A 209 9.02 27.42 -3.23
N LEU A 210 9.21 26.25 -2.59
CA LEU A 210 8.69 25.89 -1.27
C LEU A 210 9.80 25.20 -0.44
N ASP A 211 9.77 25.36 0.87
CA ASP A 211 10.80 24.84 1.79
C ASP A 211 10.10 24.27 3.04
N GLU A 212 10.01 22.94 3.12
CA GLU A 212 9.30 22.27 4.22
C GLU A 212 10.00 22.46 5.57
N ASN A 213 11.34 22.61 5.60
CA ASN A 213 12.08 22.86 6.83
C ASN A 213 11.75 24.24 7.40
N LYS A 214 11.58 25.26 6.54
CA LYS A 214 11.08 26.57 6.97
C LYS A 214 9.62 26.54 7.42
N LEU A 215 8.75 25.79 6.73
CA LEU A 215 7.35 25.62 7.15
C LEU A 215 7.24 24.92 8.50
N ALA A 216 7.94 23.81 8.72
CA ALA A 216 7.93 23.07 9.98
C ALA A 216 8.44 23.89 11.17
N ASN A 217 9.28 24.91 10.92
CA ASN A 217 9.79 25.83 11.94
C ASN A 217 9.07 27.20 11.98
N ASP A 218 7.96 27.37 11.23
CA ASP A 218 7.15 28.58 11.29
C ASP A 218 6.45 28.74 12.65
N ASP A 219 6.09 29.97 13.03
CA ASP A 219 5.37 30.27 14.29
C ASP A 219 4.06 29.47 14.44
N MET A 220 3.46 29.01 13.32
CA MET A 220 2.26 28.17 13.27
C MET A 220 2.51 26.67 13.52
N PHE A 221 3.73 26.15 13.28
CA PHE A 221 4.01 24.71 13.26
C PHE A 221 5.18 24.24 14.13
N LYS A 222 6.11 25.12 14.53
CA LYS A 222 7.32 24.80 15.32
C LYS A 222 7.10 24.03 16.63
N ASP A 223 5.91 24.16 17.22
CA ASP A 223 5.54 23.53 18.50
C ASP A 223 4.74 22.21 18.30
N ALA A 224 4.51 21.81 17.05
CA ALA A 224 3.85 20.55 16.70
C ALA A 224 4.76 19.34 16.98
N ASN A 225 4.16 18.22 17.41
CA ASN A 225 4.91 16.97 17.63
C ASN A 225 4.98 16.10 16.35
N TYR A 226 4.38 16.58 15.26
CA TYR A 226 4.32 15.96 13.94
C TYR A 226 4.24 17.06 12.87
N PHE A 227 4.77 16.80 11.67
CA PHE A 227 4.57 17.65 10.50
C PHE A 227 4.64 16.80 9.23
N LYS A 228 3.63 16.92 8.36
CA LYS A 228 3.57 16.32 7.03
C LYS A 228 3.01 17.35 6.05
N LEU A 229 3.75 17.63 4.98
CA LEU A 229 3.15 18.18 3.77
C LEU A 229 2.29 17.08 3.13
N GLY A 230 0.99 17.34 2.96
CA GLY A 230 0.03 16.41 2.37
C GLY A 230 0.15 16.39 0.85
N PHE A 231 -0.57 17.30 0.19
CA PHE A 231 -0.48 17.53 -1.24
C PHE A 231 0.14 18.90 -1.56
N LEU A 232 0.68 19.02 -2.77
CA LEU A 232 1.15 20.24 -3.38
C LEU A 232 0.64 20.31 -4.83
N LYS A 233 -0.11 21.36 -5.17
CA LYS A 233 -0.72 21.53 -6.50
C LYS A 233 -0.52 22.93 -7.01
N HIS A 234 -0.13 23.07 -8.28
CA HIS A 234 -0.01 24.37 -8.95
C HIS A 234 -1.39 24.86 -9.40
N ASP A 235 -1.60 26.18 -9.33
CA ASP A 235 -2.70 26.78 -10.08
C ASP A 235 -2.46 26.59 -11.60
N PRO A 236 -3.51 26.45 -12.43
CA PRO A 236 -3.36 26.27 -13.88
C PRO A 236 -2.54 27.33 -14.64
N SER A 237 -2.22 28.47 -14.03
CA SER A 237 -1.33 29.51 -14.59
C SER A 237 0.11 29.50 -14.06
N PHE A 238 0.48 28.55 -13.18
CA PHE A 238 1.81 28.37 -12.58
C PHE A 238 2.36 29.61 -11.84
N LYS A 239 1.48 30.40 -11.22
CA LYS A 239 1.83 31.59 -10.42
C LYS A 239 1.80 31.31 -8.93
N PHE A 240 0.82 30.53 -8.48
CA PHE A 240 0.66 30.18 -7.07
C PHE A 240 0.45 28.67 -6.90
N ILE A 241 0.63 28.21 -5.68
CA ILE A 241 0.40 26.83 -5.26
C ILE A 241 -0.68 26.78 -4.18
N ALA A 242 -1.46 25.70 -4.19
CA ALA A 242 -2.15 25.21 -3.00
C ALA A 242 -1.27 24.12 -2.36
N TYR A 243 -1.08 24.20 -1.05
CA TYR A 243 -0.31 23.22 -0.28
C TYR A 243 -1.03 22.90 1.03
N SER A 244 -1.01 21.63 1.44
CA SER A 244 -1.74 21.17 2.63
C SER A 244 -0.79 20.61 3.70
N VAL A 245 -1.11 20.84 4.98
CA VAL A 245 -0.28 20.43 6.12
C VAL A 245 -1.11 19.69 7.17
N ASP A 246 -0.61 18.55 7.63
CA ASP A 246 -1.03 17.85 8.85
C ASP A 246 0.06 18.07 9.92
N SER A 247 -0.34 18.47 11.13
CA SER A 247 0.52 18.77 12.28
C SER A 247 0.29 17.86 13.49
N VAL A 248 -0.57 16.84 13.35
CA VAL A 248 -0.96 15.92 14.43
C VAL A 248 -0.91 14.43 14.04
N GLY A 249 -0.89 14.12 12.75
CA GLY A 249 -0.78 12.75 12.22
C GLY A 249 -2.13 12.05 12.08
N ASN A 250 -3.20 12.79 11.75
CA ASN A 250 -4.57 12.27 11.60
C ASN A 250 -5.10 12.31 10.15
N GLU A 251 -4.26 12.62 9.16
CA GLU A 251 -4.64 12.67 7.72
C GLU A 251 -5.74 13.73 7.41
N ARG A 252 -5.99 14.70 8.32
CA ARG A 252 -6.87 15.86 8.11
C ARG A 252 -6.03 17.13 7.96
N TYR A 253 -5.93 17.64 6.74
CA TYR A 253 -5.00 18.71 6.39
C TYR A 253 -5.62 20.10 6.47
N THR A 254 -4.78 21.09 6.79
CA THR A 254 -5.08 22.52 6.58
C THR A 254 -4.46 22.96 5.25
N VAL A 255 -5.29 23.40 4.31
CA VAL A 255 -4.86 23.90 3.00
C VAL A 255 -4.60 25.40 3.05
N MET A 256 -3.49 25.82 2.46
CA MET A 256 -3.04 27.20 2.33
C MET A 256 -2.63 27.48 0.88
N PHE A 257 -2.58 28.76 0.50
CA PHE A 257 -2.16 29.19 -0.83
C PHE A 257 -0.97 30.15 -0.74
N MET A 258 -0.03 30.07 -1.67
CA MET A 258 1.12 30.98 -1.73
C MET A 258 1.51 31.31 -3.17
N ASP A 259 1.71 32.60 -3.46
CA ASP A 259 2.32 33.08 -4.70
C ASP A 259 3.81 32.71 -4.76
N ILE A 260 4.20 32.05 -5.85
CA ILE A 260 5.52 31.40 -5.99
C ILE A 260 6.66 32.42 -6.07
N ASP A 261 6.42 33.58 -6.69
CA ASP A 261 7.45 34.58 -6.97
C ASP A 261 7.66 35.52 -5.78
N THR A 262 6.58 35.94 -5.13
CA THR A 262 6.59 36.91 -4.01
C THR A 262 6.72 36.27 -2.63
N LYS A 263 6.33 34.98 -2.49
CA LYS A 263 6.12 34.28 -1.21
C LYS A 263 4.98 34.84 -0.36
N GLU A 264 4.07 35.61 -0.94
CA GLU A 264 2.87 36.07 -0.22
C GLU A 264 1.89 34.89 -0.04
N VAL A 265 1.67 34.51 1.22
CA VAL A 265 0.67 33.51 1.62
C VAL A 265 -0.69 34.19 1.70
N PHE A 266 -1.71 33.62 1.07
CA PHE A 266 -3.05 34.21 1.04
C PHE A 266 -3.76 34.08 2.41
N LEU A 267 -4.86 34.82 2.58
CA LEU A 267 -5.66 34.76 3.81
C LEU A 267 -6.51 33.49 3.91
N ASP A 268 -6.80 32.85 2.76
CA ASP A 268 -7.64 31.68 2.62
C ASP A 268 -6.99 30.44 3.26
N ARG A 269 -7.72 29.79 4.17
CA ARG A 269 -7.28 28.63 4.96
C ARG A 269 -8.43 27.64 5.10
N ILE A 270 -8.30 26.47 4.49
CA ILE A 270 -9.36 25.44 4.48
C ILE A 270 -8.93 24.30 5.42
N GLU A 271 -9.63 24.14 6.54
CA GLU A 271 -9.34 23.12 7.55
C GLU A 271 -10.13 21.82 7.30
N GLY A 272 -9.59 20.68 7.76
CA GLY A 272 -10.28 19.38 7.74
C GLY A 272 -10.36 18.71 6.37
N VAL A 273 -9.61 19.19 5.38
CA VAL A 273 -9.57 18.64 4.02
C VAL A 273 -8.85 17.29 4.02
N TYR A 274 -9.31 16.34 3.20
CA TYR A 274 -8.63 15.05 3.01
C TYR A 274 -7.52 15.13 1.95
N GLU A 275 -7.13 14.01 1.33
CA GLU A 275 -6.07 13.99 0.31
C GLU A 275 -6.51 14.55 -1.06
N ASP A 276 -7.81 14.59 -1.39
CA ASP A 276 -8.27 15.08 -2.69
C ASP A 276 -8.51 16.60 -2.77
N PHE A 277 -7.95 17.21 -3.82
CA PHE A 277 -8.08 18.65 -4.09
C PHE A 277 -7.87 18.96 -5.58
N GLU A 278 -8.72 19.78 -6.21
CA GLU A 278 -8.54 20.18 -7.62
C GLU A 278 -8.93 21.64 -7.91
N PHE A 279 -8.13 22.31 -8.75
CA PHE A 279 -8.38 23.67 -9.23
C PHE A 279 -9.37 23.73 -10.41
N SER A 280 -10.22 24.76 -10.46
CA SER A 280 -10.85 25.21 -11.71
C SER A 280 -9.82 25.78 -12.69
N ASN A 281 -10.10 25.72 -13.99
CA ASN A 281 -9.18 26.19 -15.04
C ASN A 281 -9.02 27.72 -15.11
N ASP A 282 -9.88 28.47 -14.42
CA ASP A 282 -9.80 29.93 -14.27
C ASP A 282 -9.01 30.38 -13.02
N SER A 283 -8.43 29.42 -12.27
CA SER A 283 -7.70 29.62 -11.01
C SER A 283 -8.46 30.39 -9.93
N GLN A 284 -9.80 30.46 -9.99
CA GLN A 284 -10.63 31.20 -9.02
C GLN A 284 -11.30 30.31 -7.96
N TYR A 285 -11.43 29.00 -8.22
CA TYR A 285 -12.14 28.06 -7.36
C TYR A 285 -11.35 26.78 -7.17
N VAL A 286 -11.57 26.13 -6.04
CA VAL A 286 -11.02 24.81 -5.74
C VAL A 286 -12.10 23.90 -5.20
N TYR A 287 -11.95 22.61 -5.48
CA TYR A 287 -12.88 21.55 -5.16
C TYR A 287 -12.16 20.57 -4.24
N TYR A 288 -12.78 20.20 -3.12
CA TYR A 288 -12.11 19.43 -2.06
C TYR A 288 -13.07 18.52 -1.31
N THR A 289 -12.53 17.41 -0.77
CA THR A 289 -13.26 16.44 0.04
C THR A 289 -13.07 16.68 1.55
N LEU A 290 -14.11 16.38 2.34
CA LEU A 290 -14.09 16.39 3.80
C LEU A 290 -14.41 15.00 4.37
N LEU A 291 -13.79 14.68 5.51
CA LEU A 291 -14.06 13.46 6.29
C LEU A 291 -15.20 13.66 7.30
N ASP A 292 -16.03 12.62 7.52
CA ASP A 292 -17.05 12.55 8.58
C ASP A 292 -16.45 12.13 9.93
N GLU A 293 -17.25 11.59 10.85
CA GLU A 293 -16.81 11.12 12.18
C GLU A 293 -16.20 9.70 12.13
N GLN A 294 -16.25 9.03 10.97
CA GLN A 294 -15.77 7.68 10.72
C GLN A 294 -14.49 7.66 9.86
N GLU A 295 -13.84 8.82 9.70
CA GLU A 295 -12.71 9.08 8.79
C GLU A 295 -13.02 8.75 7.30
N ARG A 296 -14.30 8.82 6.90
CA ARG A 296 -14.74 8.57 5.51
C ARG A 296 -14.94 9.88 4.75
N ALA A 297 -14.33 9.99 3.58
CA ALA A 297 -14.54 11.12 2.68
C ALA A 297 -15.97 11.09 2.13
N TYR A 298 -16.82 12.01 2.59
CA TYR A 298 -18.28 11.94 2.37
C TYR A 298 -18.88 13.18 1.69
N GLN A 299 -18.18 14.31 1.70
CA GLN A 299 -18.73 15.58 1.22
C GLN A 299 -17.76 16.27 0.25
N LEU A 300 -18.26 16.68 -0.91
CA LEU A 300 -17.55 17.55 -1.87
C LEU A 300 -17.99 18.99 -1.67
N LYS A 301 -17.03 19.88 -1.44
CA LYS A 301 -17.24 21.34 -1.38
C LYS A 301 -16.49 22.08 -2.49
N ARG A 302 -16.96 23.28 -2.81
CA ARG A 302 -16.29 24.27 -3.67
C ARG A 302 -16.00 25.54 -2.87
N HIS A 303 -14.71 25.86 -2.76
CA HIS A 303 -14.22 27.15 -2.27
C HIS A 303 -13.98 28.11 -3.42
N LYS A 304 -14.12 29.42 -3.13
CA LYS A 304 -13.70 30.50 -4.02
C LYS A 304 -12.56 31.29 -3.37
N ILE A 305 -11.42 31.35 -4.03
CA ILE A 305 -10.21 32.00 -3.51
C ILE A 305 -10.47 33.51 -3.32
N GLY A 306 -10.03 34.06 -2.19
CA GLY A 306 -10.30 35.42 -1.74
C GLY A 306 -11.67 35.57 -1.07
N SER A 307 -12.22 34.50 -0.46
CA SER A 307 -13.52 34.53 0.22
C SER A 307 -13.51 33.73 1.53
N LYS A 308 -14.64 33.72 2.26
CA LYS A 308 -14.74 33.03 3.55
C LYS A 308 -15.03 31.56 3.31
N VAL A 309 -14.29 30.66 3.96
CA VAL A 309 -14.53 29.20 3.91
C VAL A 309 -15.90 28.82 4.51
N GLU A 310 -16.47 29.71 5.32
CA GLU A 310 -17.86 29.64 5.80
C GLU A 310 -18.91 29.79 4.69
N ASP A 311 -18.58 30.48 3.59
CA ASP A 311 -19.47 30.73 2.44
C ASP A 311 -19.35 29.63 1.35
N ASP A 312 -18.49 28.62 1.54
CA ASP A 312 -18.20 27.56 0.56
C ASP A 312 -19.41 26.67 0.23
N GLU A 313 -19.61 26.42 -1.06
CA GLU A 313 -20.77 25.66 -1.58
C GLU A 313 -20.58 24.14 -1.42
N ILE A 314 -21.53 23.46 -0.79
CA ILE A 314 -21.61 21.99 -0.81
C ILE A 314 -22.18 21.54 -2.15
N LEU A 315 -21.45 20.70 -2.89
CA LEU A 315 -21.84 20.23 -4.23
C LEU A 315 -22.33 18.77 -4.25
N TYR A 316 -21.85 17.93 -3.33
CA TYR A 316 -22.29 16.54 -3.19
C TYR A 316 -22.10 16.04 -1.75
N HIS A 317 -22.92 15.08 -1.32
CA HIS A 317 -22.87 14.45 0.00
C HIS A 317 -23.29 12.98 -0.16
N GLU A 318 -22.35 12.06 0.07
CA GLU A 318 -22.58 10.61 -0.01
C GLU A 318 -23.28 10.10 1.26
N GLN A 319 -24.55 9.71 1.10
CA GLN A 319 -25.41 9.28 2.20
C GLN A 319 -25.14 7.85 2.67
N ASP A 320 -24.49 7.03 1.85
CA ASP A 320 -24.23 5.62 2.12
C ASP A 320 -22.86 5.43 2.77
N GLU A 321 -22.84 4.88 3.99
CA GLU A 321 -21.63 4.69 4.80
C GLU A 321 -20.61 3.70 4.18
N MET A 322 -21.04 2.84 3.25
CA MET A 322 -20.13 1.96 2.50
C MET A 322 -19.34 2.72 1.41
N TYR A 323 -19.73 3.94 1.05
CA TYR A 323 -19.16 4.65 -0.10
C TYR A 323 -18.26 5.82 0.31
N TYR A 324 -17.04 5.80 -0.20
CA TYR A 324 -16.00 6.81 -0.04
C TYR A 324 -15.89 7.67 -1.29
N LEU A 325 -15.75 8.99 -1.11
CA LEU A 325 -15.48 9.93 -2.19
C LEU A 325 -13.99 10.00 -2.52
N SER A 326 -13.68 10.21 -3.80
CA SER A 326 -12.37 10.63 -4.29
C SER A 326 -12.52 11.61 -5.46
N LEU A 327 -11.56 12.52 -5.63
CA LEU A 327 -11.62 13.62 -6.59
C LEU A 327 -10.35 13.71 -7.44
N THR A 328 -10.49 13.75 -8.76
CA THR A 328 -9.35 13.85 -9.68
C THR A 328 -9.67 14.68 -10.91
N LYS A 329 -8.69 15.39 -11.46
CA LYS A 329 -8.85 16.09 -12.74
C LYS A 329 -8.64 15.16 -13.93
N SER A 330 -9.45 15.32 -14.98
CA SER A 330 -9.34 14.52 -16.20
C SER A 330 -8.03 14.77 -16.94
N CYS A 331 -7.54 13.78 -17.69
CA CYS A 331 -6.26 13.87 -18.39
C CYS A 331 -6.23 14.90 -19.51
N ASN A 332 -7.38 15.38 -20.00
CA ASN A 332 -7.47 16.51 -20.93
C ASN A 332 -7.75 17.86 -20.23
N GLY A 333 -7.81 17.89 -18.89
CA GLY A 333 -8.08 19.08 -18.08
C GLY A 333 -9.50 19.64 -18.20
N GLN A 334 -10.43 18.98 -18.91
CA GLN A 334 -11.78 19.49 -19.15
C GLN A 334 -12.74 19.30 -17.98
N TYR A 335 -12.56 18.23 -17.20
CA TYR A 335 -13.48 17.81 -16.14
C TYR A 335 -12.75 17.64 -14.82
N ILE A 336 -13.43 17.97 -13.73
CA ILE A 336 -13.16 17.42 -12.41
C ILE A 336 -14.08 16.20 -12.26
N ILE A 337 -13.51 15.06 -11.88
CA ILE A 337 -14.17 13.77 -11.78
C ILE A 337 -14.27 13.43 -10.29
N LEU A 338 -15.50 13.33 -9.80
CA LEU A 338 -15.83 12.82 -8.46
C LEU A 338 -16.22 11.35 -8.60
N ASN A 339 -15.53 10.45 -7.92
CA ASN A 339 -15.97 9.07 -7.78
C ASN A 339 -16.52 8.86 -6.37
N SER A 340 -17.58 8.07 -6.27
CA SER A 340 -18.12 7.53 -5.02
C SER A 340 -18.04 6.01 -5.12
N ALA A 341 -17.34 5.34 -4.19
CA ALA A 341 -17.04 3.92 -4.31
C ALA A 341 -17.06 3.17 -2.97
N ALA A 342 -17.71 2.01 -2.99
CA ALA A 342 -17.54 0.92 -2.04
C ALA A 342 -16.45 -0.07 -2.55
N GLN A 343 -16.22 -1.18 -1.85
CA GLN A 343 -15.21 -2.17 -2.28
C GLN A 343 -15.56 -2.83 -3.62
N ILE A 344 -16.86 -2.91 -3.89
CA ILE A 344 -17.49 -3.80 -4.87
C ILE A 344 -18.47 -3.04 -5.79
N THR A 345 -18.68 -1.73 -5.59
CA THR A 345 -19.54 -0.90 -6.46
C THR A 345 -19.00 0.52 -6.59
N SER A 346 -19.12 1.16 -7.76
CA SER A 346 -18.77 2.59 -7.92
C SER A 346 -19.79 3.41 -8.71
N GLU A 347 -19.69 4.73 -8.54
CA GLU A 347 -20.42 5.79 -9.24
C GLU A 347 -19.46 6.93 -9.59
N THR A 348 -19.58 7.50 -10.79
CA THR A 348 -18.75 8.63 -11.24
C THR A 348 -19.62 9.80 -11.68
N ARG A 349 -19.26 10.99 -11.19
CA ARG A 349 -19.86 12.28 -11.50
C ARG A 349 -18.80 13.23 -12.06
N ILE A 350 -19.19 14.14 -12.95
CA ILE A 350 -18.31 15.10 -13.60
C ILE A 350 -18.75 16.55 -13.40
N ILE A 351 -17.79 17.46 -13.38
CA ILE A 351 -17.97 18.92 -13.29
C ILE A 351 -17.08 19.54 -14.36
N LEU A 352 -17.60 20.45 -15.19
CA LEU A 352 -16.81 21.17 -16.19
C LEU A 352 -15.80 22.12 -15.50
N ALA A 353 -14.51 21.80 -15.61
CA ALA A 353 -13.43 22.57 -14.97
C ALA A 353 -13.31 24.02 -15.49
N ASN A 354 -13.91 24.31 -16.66
CA ASN A 354 -14.01 25.64 -17.26
C ASN A 354 -15.26 26.44 -16.85
N ASN A 355 -16.18 25.86 -16.06
CA ASN A 355 -17.41 26.51 -15.62
C ASN A 355 -17.49 26.50 -14.08
N SER A 356 -17.08 27.60 -13.46
CA SER A 356 -17.08 27.78 -12.01
C SER A 356 -18.47 27.82 -11.35
N LYS A 357 -19.56 27.64 -12.12
CA LYS A 357 -20.94 27.47 -11.62
C LYS A 357 -21.54 26.11 -11.93
N ASP A 358 -20.77 25.18 -12.49
CA ASP A 358 -21.27 23.85 -12.81
C ASP A 358 -21.53 23.01 -11.55
N VAL A 359 -22.27 21.90 -11.70
CA VAL A 359 -22.64 20.97 -10.62
C VAL A 359 -22.35 19.52 -11.02
N PRO A 360 -22.27 18.55 -10.09
CA PRO A 360 -21.86 17.17 -10.41
C PRO A 360 -22.91 16.41 -11.26
N HIS A 361 -22.66 16.28 -12.55
CA HIS A 361 -23.49 15.48 -13.49
C HIS A 361 -23.13 14.00 -13.35
N LEU A 362 -24.15 13.13 -13.24
CA LEU A 362 -23.96 11.68 -13.15
C LEU A 362 -23.64 11.09 -14.53
N LEU A 363 -22.61 10.24 -14.62
CA LEU A 363 -22.28 9.53 -15.87
C LEU A 363 -23.07 8.23 -16.02
N PHE A 364 -22.97 7.33 -15.04
CA PHE A 364 -23.72 6.08 -14.95
C PHE A 364 -24.21 5.97 -13.48
N PRO A 365 -25.42 5.46 -13.20
CA PRO A 365 -25.85 5.19 -11.83
C PRO A 365 -25.07 4.03 -11.21
N ARG A 366 -24.86 4.02 -9.89
CA ARG A 366 -24.30 2.83 -9.21
C ARG A 366 -25.18 1.59 -9.43
N ARG A 367 -24.57 0.42 -9.56
CA ARG A 367 -25.26 -0.88 -9.64
C ARG A 367 -24.42 -1.95 -8.96
N ASP A 368 -25.05 -2.71 -8.07
CA ASP A 368 -24.40 -3.68 -7.18
C ASP A 368 -23.43 -4.60 -7.93
N ASN A 369 -22.22 -4.79 -7.38
CA ASN A 369 -21.16 -5.61 -7.97
C ASN A 369 -20.57 -5.07 -9.28
N ILE A 370 -20.87 -3.82 -9.66
CA ILE A 370 -20.26 -3.16 -10.82
C ILE A 370 -19.37 -2.00 -10.38
N GLN A 371 -18.08 -2.13 -10.66
CA GLN A 371 -17.12 -1.04 -10.62
C GLN A 371 -16.81 -0.56 -12.04
N TYR A 372 -16.58 0.73 -12.13
CA TYR A 372 -15.99 1.37 -13.28
C TYR A 372 -15.15 2.59 -12.86
N THR A 373 -14.20 2.94 -13.71
CA THR A 373 -13.42 4.19 -13.65
C THR A 373 -13.47 4.88 -15.00
N VAL A 374 -13.48 6.22 -15.00
CA VAL A 374 -13.66 7.04 -16.21
C VAL A 374 -12.48 7.97 -16.42
N GLU A 375 -12.08 8.16 -17.67
CA GLU A 375 -11.15 9.19 -18.10
C GLU A 375 -11.59 9.84 -19.42
N SER A 376 -11.27 11.12 -19.64
CA SER A 376 -11.77 11.90 -20.78
C SER A 376 -10.75 12.08 -21.90
N HIS A 377 -11.12 11.70 -23.13
CA HIS A 377 -10.30 11.88 -24.33
C HIS A 377 -11.13 12.53 -25.44
N LEU A 378 -10.80 13.79 -25.74
CA LEU A 378 -11.43 14.59 -26.81
C LEU A 378 -12.96 14.64 -26.70
N ASP A 379 -13.67 13.86 -27.52
CA ASP A 379 -15.12 13.77 -27.63
C ASP A 379 -15.73 12.51 -26.98
N HIS A 380 -14.91 11.68 -26.32
CA HIS A 380 -15.30 10.43 -25.66
C HIS A 380 -14.87 10.38 -24.18
N PHE A 381 -15.67 9.68 -23.38
CA PHE A 381 -15.22 9.11 -22.11
C PHE A 381 -14.78 7.66 -22.35
N TYR A 382 -13.60 7.30 -21.85
CA TYR A 382 -13.11 5.92 -21.82
C TYR A 382 -13.42 5.35 -20.44
N ILE A 383 -13.93 4.11 -20.41
CA ILE A 383 -14.48 3.48 -19.22
C ILE A 383 -13.84 2.10 -19.06
N LEU A 384 -13.10 1.91 -17.97
CA LEU A 384 -12.61 0.60 -17.54
C LEU A 384 -13.61 0.04 -16.53
N THR A 385 -14.21 -1.11 -16.79
CA THR A 385 -15.25 -1.70 -15.94
C THR A 385 -15.17 -3.22 -15.86
N ASN A 386 -15.68 -3.80 -14.77
CA ASN A 386 -15.89 -5.24 -14.61
C ASN A 386 -17.24 -5.72 -15.18
N GLU A 387 -18.02 -4.88 -15.86
CA GLU A 387 -19.36 -5.25 -16.31
C GLU A 387 -19.37 -6.57 -17.13
N ASN A 388 -20.11 -7.58 -16.67
CA ASN A 388 -20.11 -8.96 -17.20
C ASN A 388 -18.71 -9.64 -17.33
N SER A 389 -17.67 -9.12 -16.68
CA SER A 389 -16.28 -9.58 -16.76
C SER A 389 -15.68 -9.80 -15.36
N LYS A 390 -14.76 -10.76 -15.24
CA LYS A 390 -13.88 -10.82 -14.04
C LYS A 390 -12.72 -9.85 -14.19
N ASN A 391 -12.00 -9.90 -15.30
CA ASN A 391 -10.69 -9.26 -15.45
C ASN A 391 -10.75 -7.84 -16.05
N ASN A 392 -11.88 -7.16 -15.87
CA ASN A 392 -12.24 -5.91 -16.52
C ASN A 392 -12.26 -5.97 -18.07
N TRP A 393 -12.75 -4.91 -18.68
CA TRP A 393 -12.63 -4.56 -20.10
C TRP A 393 -12.68 -3.04 -20.25
N LEU A 394 -12.16 -2.53 -21.37
CA LEU A 394 -12.12 -1.10 -21.66
C LEU A 394 -13.08 -0.80 -22.81
N CYS A 395 -13.98 0.15 -22.62
CA CYS A 395 -14.85 0.68 -23.66
C CYS A 395 -14.76 2.21 -23.73
N ARG A 396 -15.46 2.82 -24.68
CA ARG A 396 -15.66 4.28 -24.74
C ARG A 396 -17.09 4.63 -25.14
N ILE A 397 -17.56 5.79 -24.69
CA ILE A 397 -18.88 6.34 -24.98
C ILE A 397 -18.74 7.83 -25.36
N PRO A 398 -19.51 8.36 -26.32
CA PRO A 398 -19.46 9.79 -26.65
C PRO A 398 -19.86 10.66 -25.46
N VAL A 399 -19.11 11.75 -25.22
CA VAL A 399 -19.38 12.73 -24.16
C VAL A 399 -20.81 13.29 -24.27
N ALA A 400 -21.29 13.53 -25.49
CA ALA A 400 -22.63 14.03 -25.74
C ALA A 400 -23.74 13.09 -25.27
N SER A 401 -23.53 11.76 -25.29
CA SER A 401 -24.49 10.78 -24.79
C SER A 401 -24.59 10.84 -23.26
N CYS A 402 -23.46 11.00 -22.58
CA CYS A 402 -23.41 11.07 -21.11
C CYS A 402 -23.95 12.40 -20.54
N LEU A 403 -24.13 13.41 -21.38
CA LEU A 403 -24.73 14.70 -21.01
C LEU A 403 -26.21 14.81 -21.41
N ASP A 404 -26.78 13.79 -22.06
CA ASP A 404 -28.22 13.74 -22.33
C ASP A 404 -28.98 13.24 -21.10
N SER A 405 -29.61 14.18 -20.39
CA SER A 405 -30.45 13.92 -19.21
C SER A 405 -31.64 12.96 -19.41
N SER A 406 -31.92 12.51 -20.64
CA SER A 406 -32.88 11.42 -20.90
C SER A 406 -32.27 10.01 -20.82
N LEU A 407 -30.94 9.88 -20.95
CA LEU A 407 -30.20 8.62 -20.93
C LEU A 407 -29.70 8.29 -19.51
N THR A 408 -30.63 7.95 -18.62
CA THR A 408 -30.38 7.81 -17.17
C THR A 408 -30.16 6.37 -16.67
N ASN A 409 -30.32 5.36 -17.54
CA ASN A 409 -30.29 3.95 -17.13
C ASN A 409 -29.07 3.20 -17.67
N TRP A 410 -28.52 2.29 -16.86
CA TRP A 410 -27.27 1.57 -17.13
C TRP A 410 -27.27 0.85 -18.47
N GLU A 411 -28.28 0.02 -18.76
CA GLU A 411 -28.30 -0.79 -19.98
C GLU A 411 -28.31 0.08 -21.25
N THR A 412 -29.00 1.23 -21.23
CA THR A 412 -29.06 2.14 -22.38
C THR A 412 -27.74 2.89 -22.61
N LEU A 413 -27.00 3.18 -21.54
CA LEU A 413 -25.66 3.75 -21.65
C LEU A 413 -24.65 2.70 -22.13
N LEU A 414 -24.77 1.46 -21.65
CA LEU A 414 -23.94 0.33 -22.04
C LEU A 414 -24.14 -0.05 -23.52
N ASP A 415 -25.37 -0.01 -24.03
CA ASP A 415 -25.70 -0.19 -25.46
C ASP A 415 -25.06 0.88 -26.39
N LEU A 416 -24.56 1.99 -25.82
CA LEU A 416 -23.86 3.07 -26.52
C LEU A 416 -22.33 3.00 -26.40
N CYS A 417 -21.79 1.99 -25.69
CA CYS A 417 -20.35 1.79 -25.54
C CYS A 417 -19.73 1.05 -26.73
N GLU A 418 -18.65 1.61 -27.27
CA GLU A 418 -17.76 0.93 -28.23
C GLU A 418 -16.64 0.22 -27.45
N THR A 419 -16.46 -1.09 -27.63
CA THR A 419 -15.35 -1.81 -27.00
C THR A 419 -14.00 -1.35 -27.56
N VAL A 420 -13.08 -1.02 -26.66
CA VAL A 420 -11.71 -0.61 -26.95
C VAL A 420 -10.75 -1.78 -26.73
N ILE A 421 -10.91 -2.51 -25.61
CA ILE A 421 -10.16 -3.73 -25.28
C ILE A 421 -11.09 -4.76 -24.62
N GLU A 422 -11.24 -5.92 -25.25
CA GLU A 422 -12.01 -7.06 -24.74
C GLU A 422 -11.41 -7.67 -23.44
N HIS A 423 -12.28 -8.27 -22.62
CA HIS A 423 -11.87 -9.03 -21.44
C HIS A 423 -11.13 -10.32 -21.82
N ARG A 424 -10.31 -10.84 -20.88
CA ARG A 424 -9.57 -12.11 -21.03
C ARG A 424 -9.51 -12.84 -19.70
N ASP A 425 -9.77 -14.15 -19.68
CA ASP A 425 -9.90 -14.96 -18.47
C ASP A 425 -8.65 -15.01 -17.57
N PHE A 426 -7.47 -14.68 -18.12
CA PHE A 426 -6.17 -14.73 -17.43
C PHE A 426 -5.35 -13.43 -17.50
N VAL A 427 -5.96 -12.31 -17.91
CA VAL A 427 -5.28 -11.00 -17.99
C VAL A 427 -6.17 -9.90 -17.43
N LEU A 428 -5.90 -9.47 -16.20
CA LEU A 428 -6.57 -8.35 -15.55
C LEU A 428 -6.12 -7.03 -16.17
N ILE A 429 -7.06 -6.21 -16.62
CA ILE A 429 -6.80 -4.80 -16.93
C ILE A 429 -6.94 -4.01 -15.64
N GLU A 430 -5.81 -3.60 -15.06
CA GLU A 430 -5.75 -2.94 -13.75
C GLU A 430 -6.08 -1.44 -13.82
N GLY A 431 -5.81 -0.84 -14.97
CA GLY A 431 -5.83 0.59 -15.17
C GLY A 431 -5.38 0.98 -16.57
N PHE A 432 -5.57 2.24 -16.91
CA PHE A 432 -5.14 2.80 -18.18
C PHE A 432 -4.74 4.27 -18.00
N GLN A 433 -3.92 4.78 -18.91
CA GLN A 433 -3.68 6.20 -19.07
C GLN A 433 -3.89 6.61 -20.52
N LEU A 434 -4.41 7.82 -20.71
CA LEU A 434 -4.59 8.41 -22.02
C LEU A 434 -3.53 9.48 -22.28
N ARG A 435 -3.21 9.63 -23.55
CA ARG A 435 -2.52 10.76 -24.18
C ARG A 435 -3.31 11.13 -25.43
N LYS A 436 -3.09 12.31 -25.97
CA LYS A 436 -3.72 12.79 -27.21
C LYS A 436 -3.63 11.81 -28.39
N HIS A 437 -2.54 11.06 -28.49
CA HIS A 437 -2.29 10.09 -29.59
C HIS A 437 -2.05 8.64 -29.13
N HIS A 438 -2.04 8.36 -27.82
CA HIS A 438 -1.72 7.04 -27.28
C HIS A 438 -2.63 6.64 -26.12
N LEU A 439 -2.92 5.35 -26.01
CA LEU A 439 -3.58 4.72 -24.87
C LEU A 439 -2.62 3.70 -24.27
N ILE A 440 -2.21 3.92 -23.02
CA ILE A 440 -1.41 2.99 -22.22
C ILE A 440 -2.37 2.15 -21.38
N ILE A 441 -2.22 0.83 -21.41
CA ILE A 441 -3.03 -0.12 -20.66
C ILE A 441 -2.10 -0.94 -19.76
N LEU A 442 -2.50 -1.10 -18.50
CA LEU A 442 -1.78 -1.87 -17.49
C LEU A 442 -2.45 -3.24 -17.36
N GLU A 443 -1.75 -4.28 -17.82
CA GLU A 443 -2.29 -5.64 -17.91
C GLU A 443 -1.51 -6.58 -16.99
N ARG A 444 -2.13 -7.12 -15.91
CA ARG A 444 -1.50 -8.16 -15.10
C ARG A 444 -1.85 -9.55 -15.58
N SER A 445 -0.82 -10.36 -15.77
CA SER A 445 -0.91 -11.81 -15.90
C SER A 445 0.35 -12.45 -15.34
N ASN A 446 0.25 -13.68 -14.80
CA ASN A 446 1.38 -14.43 -14.25
C ASN A 446 2.26 -13.61 -13.27
N CYS A 447 1.61 -12.83 -12.39
CA CYS A 447 2.22 -11.94 -11.39
C CYS A 447 3.14 -10.83 -11.93
N LEU A 448 3.03 -10.49 -13.22
CA LEU A 448 3.76 -9.38 -13.85
C LEU A 448 2.77 -8.36 -14.41
N GLN A 449 3.00 -7.08 -14.13
CA GLN A 449 2.31 -5.98 -14.80
C GLN A 449 2.98 -5.74 -16.17
N ASN A 450 2.18 -5.63 -17.23
CA ASN A 450 2.63 -5.47 -18.60
C ASN A 450 2.05 -4.16 -19.16
N CYS A 451 2.88 -3.33 -19.78
CA CYS A 451 2.42 -2.10 -20.43
C CYS A 451 2.11 -2.37 -21.89
N ARG A 452 0.86 -2.21 -22.28
CA ARG A 452 0.40 -2.26 -23.67
C ARG A 452 0.12 -0.86 -24.18
N ILE A 453 0.74 -0.50 -25.29
CA ILE A 453 0.67 0.82 -25.90
C ILE A 453 -0.14 0.72 -27.20
N VAL A 454 -1.32 1.34 -27.23
CA VAL A 454 -2.21 1.44 -28.38
C VAL A 454 -2.05 2.82 -29.04
N ASP A 455 -1.90 2.84 -30.35
CA ASP A 455 -1.86 4.06 -31.17
C ASP A 455 -3.30 4.51 -31.48
N LEU A 456 -3.70 5.67 -30.95
CA LEU A 456 -5.02 6.26 -31.14
C LEU A 456 -5.16 7.08 -32.43
N SER A 457 -4.06 7.29 -33.18
CA SER A 457 -4.12 7.90 -34.51
C SER A 457 -4.60 6.91 -35.59
N ILE A 458 -4.57 5.61 -35.30
CA ILE A 458 -5.01 4.52 -36.18
C ILE A 458 -6.37 3.97 -35.69
N PRO A 459 -7.45 4.06 -36.49
CA PRO A 459 -8.78 3.61 -36.08
C PRO A 459 -8.85 2.12 -35.70
N GLY A 460 -9.71 1.81 -34.72
CA GLY A 460 -10.07 0.44 -34.36
C GLY A 460 -9.05 -0.30 -33.49
N PHE A 461 -8.17 0.42 -32.76
CA PHE A 461 -7.37 -0.06 -31.61
C PHE A 461 -6.41 -1.26 -31.82
N ASN A 462 -6.37 -1.83 -33.01
CA ASN A 462 -5.55 -3.01 -33.35
C ASN A 462 -4.07 -2.66 -33.60
N SER A 463 -3.71 -1.38 -33.71
CA SER A 463 -2.31 -0.94 -33.73
C SER A 463 -1.78 -0.80 -32.31
N TYR A 464 -1.11 -1.83 -31.81
CA TYR A 464 -0.52 -1.81 -30.46
C TYR A 464 0.81 -2.58 -30.37
N HIS A 465 1.53 -2.35 -29.27
CA HIS A 465 2.72 -3.12 -28.88
C HIS A 465 2.81 -3.23 -27.36
N TYR A 466 3.69 -4.11 -26.86
CA TYR A 466 4.01 -4.21 -25.43
C TYR A 466 5.41 -3.68 -25.16
N ILE A 467 5.61 -3.02 -24.01
CA ILE A 467 6.93 -2.76 -23.45
C ILE A 467 7.48 -4.09 -22.91
N SER A 468 8.75 -4.40 -23.20
CA SER A 468 9.39 -5.66 -22.84
C SER A 468 10.55 -5.44 -21.87
N PHE A 469 10.66 -6.31 -20.86
CA PHE A 469 11.70 -6.28 -19.82
C PHE A 469 12.51 -7.58 -19.83
N SER A 470 13.72 -7.54 -19.29
CA SER A 470 14.67 -8.67 -19.30
C SER A 470 14.54 -9.63 -18.11
N GLU A 471 13.91 -9.19 -17.02
CA GLU A 471 13.75 -9.97 -15.79
C GLU A 471 12.43 -10.76 -15.75
N SER A 472 12.38 -11.81 -14.92
CA SER A 472 11.19 -12.65 -14.73
C SER A 472 10.39 -12.36 -13.44
N VAL A 473 10.91 -11.45 -12.60
CA VAL A 473 10.37 -11.04 -11.31
C VAL A 473 10.67 -9.55 -11.15
N TYR A 474 9.81 -8.70 -11.71
CA TYR A 474 9.91 -7.25 -11.64
C TYR A 474 8.57 -6.63 -11.23
N SER A 475 8.62 -5.37 -10.83
CA SER A 475 7.46 -4.49 -10.64
C SER A 475 7.62 -3.26 -11.50
N LEU A 476 6.51 -2.74 -12.02
CA LEU A 476 6.46 -1.37 -12.52
C LEU A 476 5.17 -0.71 -12.05
N TRP A 477 5.12 0.61 -12.11
CA TRP A 477 3.89 1.40 -11.98
C TRP A 477 4.03 2.70 -12.80
N PRO A 478 2.92 3.27 -13.31
CA PRO A 478 2.96 4.55 -14.02
C PRO A 478 3.53 5.67 -13.15
N GLY A 479 4.15 6.65 -13.83
CA GLY A 479 4.75 7.80 -13.18
C GLY A 479 6.03 7.50 -12.39
N ALA A 480 6.62 8.54 -11.85
CA ALA A 480 7.67 8.44 -10.85
C ALA A 480 7.12 8.02 -9.47
N VAL A 481 8.00 7.59 -8.57
CA VAL A 481 7.80 7.86 -7.13
C VAL A 481 7.85 9.39 -6.96
N ASP A 482 7.03 9.94 -6.06
CA ASP A 482 6.98 11.38 -5.73
C ASP A 482 6.40 12.33 -6.82
N GLU A 483 5.50 11.87 -7.70
CA GLU A 483 4.80 12.78 -8.65
C GLU A 483 3.88 13.81 -7.97
N GLU A 484 3.39 13.53 -6.75
CA GLU A 484 2.63 14.45 -5.89
C GLU A 484 3.40 15.75 -5.57
N ILE A 485 4.73 15.75 -5.68
CA ILE A 485 5.57 16.90 -5.31
C ILE A 485 6.00 17.75 -6.52
N ALA A 486 5.93 17.18 -7.72
CA ALA A 486 6.20 17.91 -8.96
C ALA A 486 4.92 18.38 -9.65
N ASP A 487 3.74 18.00 -9.16
CA ASP A 487 2.43 18.19 -9.81
C ASP A 487 2.42 17.73 -11.28
N LEU A 488 2.93 16.51 -11.49
CA LEU A 488 3.00 15.82 -12.78
C LEU A 488 1.61 15.34 -13.27
N THR A 489 0.58 16.18 -13.14
CA THR A 489 -0.83 15.86 -13.42
C THR A 489 -1.02 15.16 -14.77
N LYS A 490 -2.05 14.31 -14.83
CA LYS A 490 -2.53 13.72 -16.09
C LYS A 490 -2.71 14.77 -17.20
N ALA A 491 -3.10 15.99 -16.84
CA ALA A 491 -3.32 17.12 -17.75
C ALA A 491 -2.03 17.69 -18.35
N THR A 492 -0.96 17.88 -17.56
CA THR A 492 0.34 18.32 -18.10
C THR A 492 0.97 17.24 -18.98
N GLN A 493 0.67 15.96 -18.71
CA GLN A 493 1.13 14.83 -19.52
C GLN A 493 0.33 14.61 -20.83
N PHE A 494 -0.80 15.29 -21.09
CA PHE A 494 -1.72 14.89 -22.18
C PHE A 494 -1.11 14.89 -23.60
N ASP A 495 -0.32 15.91 -23.92
CA ASP A 495 0.23 16.17 -25.26
C ASP A 495 1.69 15.68 -25.40
N THR A 496 2.10 14.68 -24.59
CA THR A 496 3.38 13.97 -24.78
C THR A 496 3.20 12.58 -25.38
N ASN A 497 4.24 12.14 -26.11
CA ASN A 497 4.40 10.77 -26.58
C ASN A 497 5.29 9.93 -25.65
N THR A 498 5.80 10.53 -24.57
CA THR A 498 6.55 9.83 -23.52
C THR A 498 5.59 9.24 -22.51
N PHE A 499 5.71 7.94 -22.26
CA PHE A 499 5.16 7.29 -21.08
C PHE A 499 6.25 7.22 -20.01
N ARG A 500 6.06 7.91 -18.89
CA ARG A 500 6.92 7.84 -17.71
C ARG A 500 6.40 6.76 -16.76
N PHE A 501 7.28 5.91 -16.26
CA PHE A 501 6.96 4.86 -15.29
C PHE A 501 8.16 4.53 -14.41
N THR A 502 7.90 4.02 -13.21
CA THR A 502 8.96 3.49 -12.34
C THR A 502 9.09 1.99 -12.60
N TYR A 503 10.33 1.52 -12.75
CA TYR A 503 10.72 0.11 -12.83
C TYR A 503 11.57 -0.26 -11.62
N THR A 504 11.38 -1.45 -11.08
CA THR A 504 12.26 -2.05 -10.06
C THR A 504 12.10 -3.57 -10.08
N SER A 505 13.05 -4.29 -9.52
CA SER A 505 12.93 -5.73 -9.28
C SER A 505 13.54 -6.09 -7.93
N PHE A 506 13.58 -7.37 -7.59
CA PHE A 506 14.41 -7.80 -6.45
C PHE A 506 15.93 -7.55 -6.65
N LEU A 507 16.37 -7.19 -7.86
CA LEU A 507 17.78 -6.96 -8.22
C LEU A 507 18.08 -5.51 -8.66
N GLN A 508 17.12 -4.82 -9.27
CA GLN A 508 17.31 -3.46 -9.80
C GLN A 508 16.69 -2.43 -8.84
N PRO A 509 17.49 -1.49 -8.29
CA PRO A 509 17.00 -0.29 -7.59
C PRO A 509 15.96 0.48 -8.40
N LYS A 510 15.15 1.33 -7.76
CA LYS A 510 14.09 2.07 -8.46
C LYS A 510 14.69 2.94 -9.57
N GLN A 511 14.30 2.66 -10.81
CA GLN A 511 14.63 3.46 -11.99
C GLN A 511 13.35 4.12 -12.50
N VAL A 512 13.38 5.44 -12.71
CA VAL A 512 12.29 6.13 -13.40
C VAL A 512 12.64 6.20 -14.88
N MET A 513 11.80 5.58 -15.70
CA MET A 513 11.97 5.36 -17.12
C MET A 513 11.08 6.31 -17.92
N ASP A 514 11.65 6.95 -18.94
CA ASP A 514 10.90 7.60 -20.03
C ASP A 514 10.90 6.67 -21.25
N TYR A 515 9.72 6.35 -21.78
CA TYR A 515 9.54 5.55 -22.99
C TYR A 515 8.81 6.34 -24.07
N ASP A 516 9.50 6.71 -25.15
CA ASP A 516 8.85 7.34 -26.30
C ASP A 516 8.07 6.27 -27.08
N MET A 517 6.74 6.41 -27.10
CA MET A 517 5.82 5.39 -27.62
C MET A 517 5.85 5.26 -29.16
N ASN A 518 6.38 6.25 -29.88
CA ASN A 518 6.52 6.20 -31.34
C ASN A 518 7.76 5.38 -31.75
N SER A 519 8.92 5.78 -31.23
CA SER A 519 10.25 5.24 -31.57
C SER A 519 10.62 4.02 -30.74
N ARG A 520 9.90 3.77 -29.64
CA ARG A 520 10.09 2.66 -28.69
C ARG A 520 11.43 2.69 -27.95
N VAL A 521 12.01 3.87 -27.84
CA VAL A 521 13.24 4.13 -27.09
C VAL A 521 12.91 4.30 -25.61
N MET A 522 13.57 3.52 -24.75
CA MET A 522 13.52 3.61 -23.29
C MET A 522 14.77 4.33 -22.78
N THR A 523 14.62 5.26 -21.84
CA THR A 523 15.70 6.05 -21.25
C THR A 523 15.54 6.10 -19.73
N VAL A 524 16.61 5.85 -18.97
CA VAL A 524 16.62 6.07 -17.52
C VAL A 524 16.71 7.59 -17.26
N VAL A 525 15.72 8.14 -16.56
CA VAL A 525 15.64 9.55 -16.17
C VAL A 525 16.31 9.78 -14.81
N HIS A 526 16.13 8.82 -13.91
CA HIS A 526 16.63 8.83 -12.54
C HIS A 526 16.81 7.37 -12.08
N GLU A 527 17.80 7.12 -11.20
CA GLU A 527 18.03 5.83 -10.57
C GLU A 527 18.40 6.01 -9.08
N GLU A 528 17.74 5.25 -8.22
CA GLU A 528 17.96 5.16 -6.78
C GLU A 528 19.42 4.78 -6.48
N LYS A 529 20.20 5.71 -5.92
CA LYS A 529 21.59 5.43 -5.54
C LYS A 529 21.64 4.57 -4.28
N VAL A 530 22.09 3.33 -4.43
CA VAL A 530 22.38 2.45 -3.29
C VAL A 530 23.81 2.73 -2.81
N ASN A 531 23.93 3.65 -1.86
CA ASN A 531 25.21 3.93 -1.18
C ASN A 531 25.65 2.73 -0.31
N GLY A 532 26.83 2.81 0.31
CA GLY A 532 27.25 1.81 1.30
C GLY A 532 28.74 1.82 1.62
N ILE A 533 29.16 0.89 2.46
CA ILE A 533 30.58 0.55 2.67
C ILE A 533 31.18 -0.09 1.40
N PHE A 534 30.33 -0.74 0.60
CA PHE A 534 30.65 -1.33 -0.69
C PHE A 534 29.57 -0.92 -1.71
N GLU A 535 29.96 -0.76 -2.96
CA GLU A 535 29.06 -0.53 -4.09
C GLU A 535 28.11 -1.74 -4.30
N TYR A 536 26.85 -1.48 -4.63
CA TYR A 536 25.87 -2.54 -4.84
C TYR A 536 26.09 -3.27 -6.18
N ASP A 537 26.56 -4.51 -6.12
CA ASP A 537 26.64 -5.40 -7.29
C ASP A 537 25.38 -6.30 -7.40
N PRO A 538 24.45 -6.05 -8.34
CA PRO A 538 23.32 -6.95 -8.59
C PRO A 538 23.76 -8.33 -9.09
N SER A 539 24.98 -8.46 -9.64
CA SER A 539 25.53 -9.74 -10.10
C SER A 539 25.84 -10.72 -8.96
N ALA A 540 25.96 -10.23 -7.72
CA ALA A 540 26.06 -11.08 -6.52
C ALA A 540 24.72 -11.78 -6.16
N TYR A 541 23.60 -11.33 -6.74
CA TYR A 541 22.24 -11.77 -6.38
C TYR A 541 21.53 -12.51 -7.53
N ASN A 542 20.38 -13.10 -7.23
CA ASN A 542 19.55 -13.81 -8.21
C ASN A 542 18.08 -13.82 -7.76
N SER A 543 17.17 -13.53 -8.69
CA SER A 543 15.72 -13.55 -8.49
C SER A 543 15.06 -14.60 -9.38
N LYS A 544 14.03 -15.28 -8.87
CA LYS A 544 13.31 -16.35 -9.59
C LYS A 544 11.83 -16.42 -9.23
N ARG A 545 11.03 -16.81 -10.22
CA ARG A 545 9.66 -17.29 -10.05
C ARG A 545 9.66 -18.81 -9.85
N LEU A 546 8.97 -19.29 -8.82
CA LEU A 546 8.65 -20.70 -8.56
C LEU A 546 7.13 -20.86 -8.48
N PHE A 547 6.64 -22.11 -8.42
CA PHE A 547 5.24 -22.43 -8.17
C PHE A 547 5.16 -23.56 -7.15
N ALA A 548 4.46 -23.32 -6.04
CA ALA A 548 4.06 -24.36 -5.10
C ALA A 548 2.74 -25.00 -5.56
N THR A 549 2.39 -26.16 -5.03
CA THR A 549 1.08 -26.79 -5.24
C THR A 549 0.25 -26.66 -3.97
N GLY A 550 -0.87 -25.95 -4.05
CA GLY A 550 -1.84 -25.80 -2.97
C GLY A 550 -2.59 -27.10 -2.67
N VAL A 551 -3.28 -27.13 -1.53
CA VAL A 551 -4.03 -28.30 -1.04
C VAL A 551 -5.11 -28.83 -1.99
N ASP A 552 -5.60 -27.97 -2.89
CA ASP A 552 -6.59 -28.26 -3.93
C ASP A 552 -5.99 -28.52 -5.33
N GLY A 553 -4.65 -28.49 -5.44
CA GLY A 553 -3.91 -28.61 -6.70
C GLY A 553 -3.58 -27.28 -7.39
N THR A 554 -4.00 -26.14 -6.84
CA THR A 554 -3.72 -24.79 -7.37
C THR A 554 -2.21 -24.52 -7.46
N ALA A 555 -1.74 -23.96 -8.58
CA ALA A 555 -0.33 -23.58 -8.75
C ALA A 555 -0.07 -22.17 -8.17
N ILE A 556 0.39 -22.11 -6.92
CA ILE A 556 0.59 -20.85 -6.18
C ILE A 556 1.95 -20.24 -6.57
N PRO A 557 2.00 -19.03 -7.14
CA PRO A 557 3.27 -18.43 -7.55
C PRO A 557 4.09 -17.96 -6.34
N VAL A 558 5.42 -18.08 -6.45
CA VAL A 558 6.37 -17.63 -5.41
C VAL A 558 7.49 -16.84 -6.07
N SER A 559 7.75 -15.62 -5.61
CA SER A 559 8.92 -14.83 -6.01
C SER A 559 10.01 -14.98 -4.96
N ILE A 560 11.24 -15.34 -5.33
CA ILE A 560 12.38 -15.43 -4.39
C ILE A 560 13.57 -14.57 -4.81
N VAL A 561 14.37 -14.12 -3.85
CA VAL A 561 15.70 -13.51 -4.04
C VAL A 561 16.69 -13.97 -2.96
N TYR A 562 17.94 -14.18 -3.37
CA TYR A 562 19.03 -14.69 -2.53
C TYR A 562 20.41 -14.26 -3.07
N ARG A 563 21.45 -14.33 -2.25
CA ARG A 563 22.86 -14.15 -2.69
C ARG A 563 23.40 -15.45 -3.30
N ARG A 564 24.08 -15.36 -4.44
CA ARG A 564 24.38 -16.52 -5.33
C ARG A 564 25.38 -17.50 -4.74
N ASP A 565 26.36 -16.97 -4.02
CA ASP A 565 27.45 -17.69 -3.38
C ASP A 565 27.01 -18.36 -2.07
N LEU A 566 26.08 -17.75 -1.33
CA LEU A 566 25.60 -18.23 -0.04
C LEU A 566 24.49 -19.27 -0.11
N LEU A 567 23.92 -19.54 -1.28
CA LEU A 567 22.83 -20.51 -1.40
C LEU A 567 23.33 -21.90 -0.96
N GLY A 568 22.82 -22.41 0.16
CA GLY A 568 23.22 -23.69 0.73
C GLY A 568 22.97 -24.90 -0.19
N CYS A 569 22.15 -24.77 -1.24
CA CYS A 569 22.06 -25.79 -2.29
C CYS A 569 23.30 -25.91 -3.19
N ASN A 570 24.19 -24.90 -3.16
CA ASN A 570 25.48 -24.88 -3.84
C ASN A 570 26.62 -25.39 -2.92
N MET A 571 26.35 -25.59 -1.62
CA MET A 571 27.28 -26.23 -0.68
C MET A 571 27.32 -27.75 -0.92
N ASN A 572 28.36 -28.40 -0.40
CA ASN A 572 28.54 -29.85 -0.47
C ASN A 572 28.94 -30.41 0.92
N PRO A 573 28.03 -31.08 1.66
CA PRO A 573 26.65 -31.37 1.28
C PRO A 573 25.77 -30.11 1.20
N PRO A 574 24.63 -30.16 0.50
CA PRO A 574 23.63 -29.10 0.53
C PRO A 574 23.05 -28.89 1.94
N GLU A 575 22.89 -27.63 2.35
CA GLU A 575 22.19 -27.27 3.59
C GLU A 575 21.02 -26.30 3.33
N PRO A 576 19.91 -26.40 4.10
CA PRO A 576 18.84 -25.40 4.03
C PRO A 576 19.23 -24.08 4.68
N ASN A 577 18.70 -22.98 4.16
CA ASN A 577 19.08 -21.61 4.50
C ASN A 577 18.06 -20.99 5.47
N PRO A 578 18.43 -19.96 6.26
CA PRO A 578 17.43 -19.08 6.85
C PRO A 578 16.57 -18.45 5.74
N LEU A 579 15.27 -18.35 5.95
CA LEU A 579 14.34 -17.80 4.96
C LEU A 579 13.31 -16.91 5.63
N LEU A 580 13.04 -15.75 5.04
CA LEU A 580 11.93 -14.88 5.42
C LEU A 580 10.85 -14.93 4.33
N LEU A 581 9.67 -15.45 4.67
CA LEU A 581 8.52 -15.57 3.77
C LEU A 581 7.48 -14.50 4.08
N HIS A 582 7.10 -13.72 3.08
CA HIS A 582 6.14 -12.61 3.18
C HIS A 582 4.90 -12.86 2.32
N ALA A 583 3.73 -12.43 2.81
CA ALA A 583 2.49 -12.38 2.05
C ALA A 583 1.53 -11.33 2.64
N TYR A 584 0.45 -11.05 1.90
CA TYR A 584 -0.62 -10.14 2.35
C TYR A 584 -2.00 -10.76 2.10
N GLY A 585 -2.41 -10.93 0.84
CA GLY A 585 -3.56 -11.78 0.48
C GLY A 585 -4.93 -11.25 0.89
N ALA A 586 -5.17 -9.93 0.83
CA ALA A 586 -6.47 -9.31 1.10
C ALA A 586 -6.69 -8.03 0.26
N TYR A 587 -7.95 -7.64 0.10
CA TYR A 587 -8.45 -6.53 -0.72
C TYR A 587 -8.02 -6.58 -2.19
N GLY A 588 -7.45 -7.71 -2.63
CA GLY A 588 -6.79 -7.82 -3.90
C GLY A 588 -5.37 -7.22 -3.96
N SER A 589 -4.82 -6.65 -2.89
CA SER A 589 -3.53 -5.97 -2.93
C SER A 589 -2.38 -6.89 -3.38
N PHE A 590 -1.64 -6.46 -4.42
CA PHE A 590 -0.51 -7.18 -4.98
C PHE A 590 0.71 -7.14 -4.05
N VAL A 591 1.40 -8.26 -3.88
CA VAL A 591 2.69 -8.26 -3.16
C VAL A 591 3.83 -8.02 -4.15
N THR A 592 4.09 -6.75 -4.46
CA THR A 592 5.02 -6.33 -5.52
C THR A 592 6.48 -6.71 -5.20
N PRO A 593 7.18 -7.45 -6.09
CA PRO A 593 8.60 -7.72 -5.93
C PRO A 593 9.44 -6.47 -6.28
N ILE A 594 9.72 -5.65 -5.26
CA ILE A 594 10.49 -4.40 -5.35
C ILE A 594 11.88 -4.51 -4.71
N PHE A 595 12.81 -3.65 -5.12
CA PHE A 595 14.12 -3.52 -4.48
C PHE A 595 14.01 -3.04 -3.02
N SER A 596 15.03 -3.32 -2.22
CA SER A 596 15.17 -2.77 -0.87
C SER A 596 16.62 -2.85 -0.43
N SER A 597 17.25 -1.69 -0.25
CA SER A 597 18.60 -1.54 0.31
C SER A 597 18.71 -2.17 1.71
N ASN A 598 17.67 -2.08 2.53
CA ASN A 598 17.61 -2.70 3.86
C ASN A 598 17.59 -4.24 3.78
N ARG A 599 16.92 -4.83 2.78
CA ARG A 599 16.86 -6.29 2.58
C ARG A 599 18.25 -6.89 2.34
N LEU A 600 19.20 -6.14 1.76
CA LEU A 600 20.57 -6.59 1.56
C LEU A 600 21.22 -7.08 2.87
N SER A 601 20.93 -6.44 4.01
CA SER A 601 21.44 -6.87 5.33
C SER A 601 20.97 -8.27 5.76
N LEU A 602 19.87 -8.79 5.21
CA LEU A 602 19.45 -10.19 5.37
C LEU A 602 20.15 -11.09 4.35
N LEU A 603 20.15 -10.70 3.07
CA LEU A 603 20.72 -11.51 1.98
C LEU A 603 22.23 -11.74 2.15
N ASP A 604 22.97 -10.72 2.60
CA ASP A 604 24.40 -10.81 2.93
C ASP A 604 24.71 -11.68 4.16
N ARG A 605 23.68 -11.99 4.97
CA ARG A 605 23.73 -12.91 6.10
C ARG A 605 23.17 -14.30 5.75
N GLY A 606 23.00 -14.60 4.47
CA GLY A 606 22.60 -15.91 3.96
C GLY A 606 21.08 -16.18 4.00
N PHE A 607 20.26 -15.16 4.25
CA PHE A 607 18.81 -15.32 4.13
C PHE A 607 18.37 -15.40 2.66
N ILE A 608 17.38 -16.26 2.41
CA ILE A 608 16.49 -16.14 1.26
C ILE A 608 15.34 -15.22 1.66
N PHE A 609 14.95 -14.29 0.79
CA PHE A 609 13.67 -13.58 0.91
C PHE A 609 12.69 -14.14 -0.12
N ALA A 610 11.46 -14.42 0.31
CA ALA A 610 10.42 -14.99 -0.53
C ALA A 610 9.09 -14.26 -0.36
N VAL A 611 8.33 -14.15 -1.45
CA VAL A 611 6.95 -13.66 -1.48
C VAL A 611 6.05 -14.78 -1.98
N ALA A 612 5.05 -15.15 -1.18
CA ALA A 612 3.97 -16.05 -1.58
C ALA A 612 2.82 -15.22 -2.18
N HIS A 613 2.52 -15.44 -3.46
CA HIS A 613 1.44 -14.74 -4.16
C HIS A 613 0.12 -15.52 -3.97
N VAL A 614 -0.31 -15.61 -2.71
CA VAL A 614 -1.49 -16.35 -2.24
C VAL A 614 -2.81 -15.77 -2.76
N ARG A 615 -3.89 -16.57 -2.76
CA ARG A 615 -5.24 -16.08 -3.07
C ARG A 615 -5.69 -15.00 -2.08
N GLY A 616 -6.48 -14.05 -2.58
CA GLY A 616 -6.84 -12.79 -1.91
C GLY A 616 -6.06 -11.56 -2.41
N GLY A 617 -5.02 -11.72 -3.23
CA GLY A 617 -4.33 -10.68 -4.01
C GLY A 617 -4.54 -10.87 -5.53
N ALA A 618 -4.32 -9.86 -6.42
CA ALA A 618 -4.54 -10.04 -7.89
C ALA A 618 -3.31 -10.55 -8.63
N ASP A 619 -2.36 -11.15 -7.95
CA ASP A 619 -1.16 -11.64 -8.61
C ASP A 619 -1.45 -12.59 -9.79
N MET A 620 -2.61 -13.26 -9.84
CA MET A 620 -3.09 -14.02 -11.01
C MET A 620 -4.39 -13.47 -11.65
N GLY A 621 -4.72 -12.20 -11.43
CA GLY A 621 -5.93 -11.52 -11.95
C GLY A 621 -7.14 -11.61 -11.00
N ASN A 622 -8.32 -11.15 -11.45
CA ASN A 622 -9.47 -10.96 -10.56
C ASN A 622 -9.93 -12.26 -9.88
N ALA A 623 -9.90 -13.37 -10.61
CA ALA A 623 -10.27 -14.68 -10.07
C ALA A 623 -9.42 -15.11 -8.85
N TRP A 624 -8.25 -14.51 -8.63
CA TRP A 624 -7.37 -14.83 -7.50
C TRP A 624 -7.80 -14.17 -6.18
N TYR A 625 -8.62 -13.11 -6.19
CA TYR A 625 -9.30 -12.57 -4.99
C TYR A 625 -10.48 -13.44 -4.59
N GLU A 626 -11.31 -13.80 -5.57
CA GLU A 626 -12.57 -14.51 -5.33
C GLU A 626 -12.35 -15.84 -4.64
N GLU A 627 -11.26 -16.52 -4.99
CA GLU A 627 -10.83 -17.75 -4.35
C GLU A 627 -10.07 -17.53 -3.02
N GLY A 628 -10.15 -16.34 -2.42
CA GLY A 628 -9.46 -15.93 -1.18
C GLY A 628 -10.10 -14.73 -0.46
N LYS A 629 -11.42 -14.59 -0.53
CA LYS A 629 -12.24 -13.59 0.21
C LYS A 629 -13.54 -14.22 0.73
N LEU A 630 -14.27 -13.55 1.61
CA LEU A 630 -15.55 -14.01 2.18
C LEU A 630 -15.45 -15.46 2.71
N ALA A 631 -16.44 -16.32 2.43
CA ALA A 631 -16.45 -17.75 2.76
C ALA A 631 -15.26 -18.57 2.20
N LYS A 632 -14.44 -18.01 1.31
CA LYS A 632 -13.25 -18.64 0.72
C LYS A 632 -11.93 -18.12 1.32
N LYS A 633 -11.97 -17.20 2.29
CA LYS A 633 -10.76 -16.67 2.97
C LYS A 633 -9.78 -17.75 3.48
N PRO A 634 -10.21 -18.94 3.97
CA PRO A 634 -9.29 -20.00 4.39
C PRO A 634 -8.23 -20.40 3.35
N ASN A 635 -8.51 -20.25 2.05
CA ASN A 635 -7.56 -20.53 0.97
C ASN A 635 -6.28 -19.67 1.05
N THR A 636 -6.39 -18.41 1.51
CA THR A 636 -5.23 -17.51 1.70
C THR A 636 -4.19 -18.11 2.64
N PHE A 637 -4.64 -18.73 3.74
CA PHE A 637 -3.76 -19.32 4.76
C PHE A 637 -3.25 -20.71 4.31
N LEU A 638 -4.12 -21.51 3.69
CA LEU A 638 -3.77 -22.82 3.14
C LEU A 638 -2.75 -22.69 2.00
N ASP A 639 -2.84 -21.66 1.17
CA ASP A 639 -1.84 -21.35 0.14
C ASP A 639 -0.49 -20.98 0.77
N PHE A 640 -0.49 -20.13 1.80
CA PHE A 640 0.74 -19.71 2.48
C PHE A 640 1.46 -20.90 3.13
N ILE A 641 0.71 -21.76 3.82
CA ILE A 641 1.21 -23.02 4.39
C ILE A 641 1.77 -23.93 3.29
N SER A 642 1.06 -24.08 2.16
CA SER A 642 1.52 -24.89 1.02
C SER A 642 2.84 -24.37 0.42
N VAL A 643 3.03 -23.05 0.36
CA VAL A 643 4.29 -22.42 -0.06
C VAL A 643 5.41 -22.67 0.96
N ALA A 644 5.14 -22.53 2.26
CA ALA A 644 6.10 -22.80 3.32
C ALA A 644 6.56 -24.27 3.33
N GLU A 645 5.63 -25.23 3.18
CA GLU A 645 5.96 -26.65 3.05
C GLU A 645 6.75 -26.95 1.77
N PHE A 646 6.39 -26.34 0.64
CA PHE A 646 7.13 -26.47 -0.61
C PHE A 646 8.59 -25.96 -0.48
N LEU A 647 8.79 -24.77 0.11
CA LEU A 647 10.14 -24.21 0.32
C LEU A 647 10.99 -25.05 1.28
N CYS A 648 10.36 -25.71 2.27
CA CYS A 648 11.03 -26.70 3.13
C CYS A 648 11.38 -27.99 2.36
N LYS A 649 10.43 -28.53 1.59
CA LYS A 649 10.55 -29.79 0.85
C LYS A 649 11.60 -29.74 -0.26
N GLU A 650 11.66 -28.65 -1.01
CA GLU A 650 12.65 -28.45 -2.08
C GLU A 650 14.02 -27.98 -1.53
N GLY A 651 14.19 -27.92 -0.20
CA GLY A 651 15.48 -27.69 0.45
C GLY A 651 15.98 -26.25 0.48
N TYR A 652 15.16 -25.26 0.11
CA TYR A 652 15.51 -23.85 0.26
C TYR A 652 15.70 -23.49 1.74
N THR A 653 14.81 -23.99 2.61
CA THR A 653 14.82 -23.77 4.06
C THR A 653 14.33 -25.02 4.81
N ASN A 654 14.13 -24.93 6.12
CA ASN A 654 13.44 -25.95 6.93
C ASN A 654 12.73 -25.25 8.10
N PRO A 655 11.82 -25.91 8.86
CA PRO A 655 11.05 -25.25 9.92
C PRO A 655 11.90 -24.52 10.97
N SER A 656 13.05 -25.08 11.36
CA SER A 656 13.97 -24.45 12.33
C SER A 656 14.72 -23.21 11.79
N LYS A 657 14.58 -22.92 10.49
CA LYS A 657 15.23 -21.82 9.76
C LYS A 657 14.21 -20.91 9.03
N LEU A 658 12.92 -21.22 9.07
CA LEU A 658 11.87 -20.44 8.41
C LEU A 658 11.28 -19.38 9.35
N ALA A 659 11.36 -18.12 8.94
CA ALA A 659 10.65 -17.00 9.55
C ALA A 659 9.55 -16.49 8.61
N ILE A 660 8.46 -15.97 9.17
CA ILE A 660 7.31 -15.45 8.42
C ILE A 660 6.98 -14.01 8.81
N TYR A 661 6.49 -13.21 7.85
CA TYR A 661 6.14 -11.79 8.06
C TYR A 661 4.88 -11.38 7.28
N GLY A 662 4.08 -10.50 7.89
CA GLY A 662 2.93 -9.84 7.29
C GLY A 662 2.39 -8.71 8.19
N ARG A 663 1.81 -7.67 7.59
CA ARG A 663 1.32 -6.44 8.25
C ARG A 663 -0.18 -6.22 7.97
N SER A 664 -0.95 -5.64 8.88
CA SER A 664 -2.40 -5.37 8.70
C SER A 664 -3.17 -6.67 8.39
N ALA A 665 -3.84 -6.79 7.25
CA ALA A 665 -4.45 -8.04 6.78
C ALA A 665 -3.43 -9.17 6.47
N GLY A 666 -2.17 -8.82 6.17
CA GLY A 666 -1.07 -9.79 6.20
C GLY A 666 -0.78 -10.30 7.62
N GLY A 667 -1.12 -9.55 8.66
CA GLY A 667 -1.04 -9.99 10.05
C GLY A 667 -2.12 -11.00 10.44
N LEU A 668 -3.34 -10.86 9.89
CA LEU A 668 -4.37 -11.92 9.94
C LEU A 668 -3.82 -13.23 9.38
N LEU A 669 -3.17 -13.17 8.21
CA LEU A 669 -2.56 -14.31 7.56
C LEU A 669 -1.50 -14.98 8.47
N ILE A 670 -0.60 -14.20 9.08
CA ILE A 670 0.41 -14.74 10.01
C ILE A 670 -0.25 -15.37 11.24
N GLY A 671 -1.19 -14.68 11.89
CA GLY A 671 -1.89 -15.16 13.08
C GLY A 671 -2.67 -16.47 12.82
N ALA A 672 -3.37 -16.56 11.69
CA ALA A 672 -4.06 -17.78 11.28
C ALA A 672 -3.06 -18.92 11.02
N CYS A 673 -1.97 -18.66 10.31
CA CYS A 673 -0.97 -19.67 9.97
C CYS A 673 -0.24 -20.23 11.20
N ILE A 674 0.09 -19.41 12.20
CA ILE A 674 0.73 -19.93 13.44
C ILE A 674 -0.23 -20.72 14.33
N ASN A 675 -1.54 -20.45 14.28
CA ASN A 675 -2.54 -21.31 14.95
C ASN A 675 -2.75 -22.65 14.22
N MET A 676 -2.74 -22.63 12.88
CA MET A 676 -2.96 -23.83 12.05
C MET A 676 -1.73 -24.75 12.00
N ARG A 677 -0.52 -24.19 11.86
CA ARG A 677 0.74 -24.92 11.68
C ARG A 677 1.90 -24.28 12.46
N PRO A 678 1.82 -24.24 13.80
CA PRO A 678 2.90 -23.69 14.64
C PRO A 678 4.23 -24.44 14.45
N ASP A 679 4.17 -25.74 14.12
CA ASP A 679 5.32 -26.62 13.86
C ASP A 679 6.17 -26.26 12.63
N LEU A 680 5.63 -25.43 11.72
CA LEU A 680 6.23 -25.16 10.41
C LEU A 680 7.22 -23.97 10.43
N PHE A 681 7.23 -23.17 11.51
CA PHE A 681 7.92 -21.88 11.57
C PHE A 681 8.81 -21.79 12.82
N LYS A 682 9.99 -21.16 12.71
CA LYS A 682 10.86 -20.86 13.86
C LYS A 682 10.48 -19.53 14.51
N ALA A 683 10.11 -18.55 13.70
CA ALA A 683 9.79 -17.19 14.14
C ALA A 683 8.69 -16.56 13.28
N ALA A 684 7.92 -15.65 13.87
CA ALA A 684 6.88 -14.87 13.20
C ALA A 684 7.02 -13.39 13.59
N LEU A 685 6.93 -12.50 12.61
CA LEU A 685 6.87 -11.05 12.81
C LEU A 685 5.54 -10.53 12.26
N THR A 686 4.85 -9.68 13.02
CA THR A 686 3.69 -8.99 12.49
C THR A 686 3.50 -7.58 13.05
N GLU A 687 2.95 -6.71 12.21
CA GLU A 687 2.81 -5.28 12.45
C GLU A 687 1.35 -4.87 12.23
N VAL A 688 0.80 -4.13 13.18
CA VAL A 688 -0.61 -3.68 13.25
C VAL A 688 -1.61 -4.74 12.76
N PRO A 689 -1.57 -5.98 13.31
CA PRO A 689 -2.24 -7.13 12.71
C PRO A 689 -3.73 -7.15 13.01
N PHE A 690 -4.55 -7.39 11.99
CA PHE A 690 -5.97 -7.69 12.16
C PHE A 690 -6.12 -9.13 12.70
N VAL A 691 -6.59 -9.31 13.93
CA VAL A 691 -6.53 -10.60 14.66
C VAL A 691 -7.78 -10.92 15.47
N ASP A 692 -8.57 -9.91 15.86
CA ASP A 692 -9.83 -10.08 16.59
C ASP A 692 -11.06 -10.01 15.65
N VAL A 693 -10.88 -10.56 14.44
CA VAL A 693 -11.82 -10.56 13.30
C VAL A 693 -13.29 -10.71 13.72
N ILE A 694 -13.60 -11.64 14.62
CA ILE A 694 -14.99 -11.90 15.00
C ILE A 694 -15.58 -10.76 15.83
N ASN A 695 -14.88 -10.27 16.87
CA ASN A 695 -15.41 -9.20 17.71
C ASN A 695 -15.44 -7.87 16.93
N THR A 696 -14.41 -7.57 16.13
CA THR A 696 -14.38 -6.37 15.29
C THR A 696 -15.49 -6.40 14.24
N MET A 697 -15.63 -7.48 13.46
CA MET A 697 -16.63 -7.53 12.38
C MET A 697 -18.10 -7.60 12.87
N PHE A 698 -18.36 -7.84 14.17
CA PHE A 698 -19.71 -7.69 14.73
C PHE A 698 -20.08 -6.23 15.07
N ASP A 699 -19.12 -5.31 15.15
CA ASP A 699 -19.34 -3.93 15.61
C ASP A 699 -19.06 -2.90 14.51
N SER A 700 -20.10 -2.55 13.75
CA SER A 700 -20.02 -1.58 12.66
C SER A 700 -19.71 -0.14 13.11
N THR A 701 -19.57 0.13 14.42
CA THR A 701 -19.12 1.43 14.93
C THR A 701 -17.60 1.58 14.94
N ILE A 702 -16.86 0.47 14.82
CA ILE A 702 -15.40 0.50 14.61
C ILE A 702 -15.13 0.91 13.15
N PRO A 703 -14.24 1.89 12.88
CA PRO A 703 -13.90 2.35 11.54
C PRO A 703 -13.56 1.20 10.57
N TRP A 704 -13.86 1.41 9.28
CA TRP A 704 -13.74 0.44 8.18
C TRP A 704 -14.66 -0.79 8.25
N THR A 705 -15.16 -1.22 9.40
CA THR A 705 -15.92 -2.48 9.56
C THR A 705 -17.08 -2.65 8.56
N ALA A 706 -17.91 -1.62 8.38
CA ALA A 706 -19.03 -1.66 7.44
C ALA A 706 -18.60 -1.82 5.97
N PHE A 707 -17.48 -1.20 5.60
CA PHE A 707 -16.85 -1.31 4.29
C PHE A 707 -16.21 -2.69 4.11
N GLU A 708 -15.57 -3.25 5.14
CA GLU A 708 -14.91 -4.56 5.09
C GLU A 708 -15.86 -5.78 5.10
N TYR A 709 -17.17 -5.57 5.21
CA TYR A 709 -18.16 -6.62 4.96
C TYR A 709 -18.07 -7.20 3.54
N GLU A 710 -17.57 -6.44 2.55
CA GLU A 710 -17.38 -6.93 1.18
C GLU A 710 -16.02 -7.67 0.99
N GLU A 711 -15.12 -7.69 1.99
CA GLU A 711 -13.85 -8.45 2.02
C GLU A 711 -14.00 -9.74 2.84
N TRP A 712 -14.36 -9.61 4.12
CA TRP A 712 -14.41 -10.74 5.08
C TRP A 712 -15.79 -11.38 5.16
N GLY A 713 -16.84 -10.62 4.83
CA GLY A 713 -18.23 -10.95 5.08
C GLY A 713 -18.76 -10.28 6.34
N ASN A 714 -20.09 -10.23 6.48
CA ASN A 714 -20.74 -9.79 7.71
C ASN A 714 -21.08 -11.00 8.60
N PRO A 715 -20.55 -11.12 9.83
CA PRO A 715 -20.81 -12.26 10.72
C PRO A 715 -22.24 -12.31 11.29
N ASN A 716 -23.09 -11.32 10.98
CA ASN A 716 -24.54 -11.46 11.16
C ASN A 716 -25.17 -12.46 10.16
N ASP A 717 -24.42 -12.94 9.16
CA ASP A 717 -24.69 -14.18 8.44
C ASP A 717 -24.00 -15.36 9.13
N ILE A 718 -24.74 -16.46 9.33
CA ILE A 718 -24.23 -17.68 9.99
C ILE A 718 -23.18 -18.41 9.14
N GLU A 719 -23.31 -18.42 7.82
CA GLU A 719 -22.34 -19.10 6.95
C GLU A 719 -20.99 -18.36 6.95
N ILE A 720 -21.02 -17.03 7.03
CA ILE A 720 -19.82 -16.22 7.24
C ILE A 720 -19.24 -16.42 8.65
N TYR A 721 -20.07 -16.37 9.69
CA TYR A 721 -19.62 -16.55 11.08
C TYR A 721 -18.90 -17.89 11.31
N GLU A 722 -19.45 -19.00 10.81
CA GLU A 722 -18.81 -20.31 10.90
C GLU A 722 -17.48 -20.36 10.13
N VAL A 723 -17.36 -19.70 8.98
CA VAL A 723 -16.08 -19.61 8.27
C VAL A 723 -15.08 -18.73 9.03
N MET A 724 -15.48 -17.57 9.55
CA MET A 724 -14.63 -16.70 10.39
C MET A 724 -14.09 -17.44 11.62
N LYS A 725 -14.93 -18.26 12.26
CA LYS A 725 -14.54 -19.14 13.38
C LYS A 725 -13.40 -20.11 13.03
N THR A 726 -13.24 -20.51 11.77
CA THR A 726 -12.15 -21.40 11.36
C THR A 726 -10.77 -20.74 11.29
N TYR A 727 -10.69 -19.41 11.23
CA TYR A 727 -9.42 -18.71 10.98
C TYR A 727 -9.11 -17.52 11.89
N CYS A 728 -10.09 -16.93 12.58
CA CYS A 728 -9.90 -15.76 13.45
C CYS A 728 -8.77 -16.00 14.48
N PRO A 729 -7.63 -15.28 14.39
CA PRO A 729 -6.44 -15.61 15.18
C PRO A 729 -6.64 -15.54 16.68
N TYR A 730 -7.33 -14.50 17.17
CA TYR A 730 -7.59 -14.30 18.59
C TYR A 730 -8.45 -15.42 19.19
N THR A 731 -9.51 -15.86 18.51
CA THR A 731 -10.37 -16.94 19.03
C THR A 731 -9.70 -18.31 18.95
N ASN A 732 -8.80 -18.53 17.98
CA ASN A 732 -8.15 -19.81 17.72
C ASN A 732 -6.78 -20.03 18.43
N VAL A 733 -6.36 -19.16 19.36
CA VAL A 733 -5.13 -19.40 20.14
C VAL A 733 -5.22 -20.71 20.93
N ARG A 734 -4.28 -21.62 20.69
CA ARG A 734 -4.27 -22.97 21.27
C ARG A 734 -3.33 -23.07 22.47
N GLY A 735 -3.87 -22.78 23.66
CA GLY A 735 -3.18 -22.96 24.94
C GLY A 735 -2.59 -24.37 25.13
N ASP A 736 -3.19 -25.42 24.55
CA ASP A 736 -2.66 -26.78 24.61
C ASP A 736 -1.36 -26.98 23.80
N LEU A 737 -1.12 -26.18 22.76
CA LEU A 737 0.12 -26.19 21.98
C LEU A 737 1.13 -25.17 22.52
N LEU A 738 0.65 -24.02 23.00
CA LEU A 738 1.45 -22.99 23.65
C LEU A 738 2.16 -23.54 24.90
N ALA A 739 1.43 -24.27 25.75
CA ALA A 739 1.97 -24.97 26.93
C ALA A 739 2.94 -26.13 26.61
N LYS A 740 3.17 -26.44 25.32
CA LYS A 740 4.17 -27.40 24.84
C LYS A 740 5.37 -26.73 24.15
N GLU A 741 5.45 -25.39 24.17
CA GLU A 741 6.47 -24.58 23.48
C GLU A 741 6.52 -24.87 21.96
N LEU A 742 5.36 -25.08 21.34
CA LEU A 742 5.24 -25.41 19.90
C LEU A 742 5.05 -24.20 18.99
N TYR A 743 4.59 -23.05 19.51
CA TYR A 743 4.45 -21.82 18.73
C TYR A 743 5.84 -21.23 18.38
N PRO A 744 5.98 -20.53 17.23
CA PRO A 744 7.22 -19.84 16.86
C PRO A 744 7.55 -18.68 17.81
N ASP A 745 8.82 -18.22 17.78
CA ASP A 745 9.20 -16.96 18.44
C ASP A 745 8.43 -15.80 17.79
N LEU A 746 7.52 -15.16 18.52
CA LEU A 746 6.61 -14.14 17.96
C LEU A 746 7.05 -12.73 18.38
N LEU A 747 7.08 -11.80 17.41
CA LEU A 747 7.11 -10.36 17.65
C LEU A 747 5.88 -9.70 17.02
N VAL A 748 5.07 -9.07 17.86
CA VAL A 748 3.91 -8.25 17.47
C VAL A 748 4.23 -6.79 17.72
N ILE A 749 3.91 -5.92 16.76
CA ILE A 749 4.03 -4.46 16.88
C ILE A 749 2.65 -3.85 16.64
N GLY A 750 2.19 -2.96 17.52
CA GLY A 750 0.92 -2.23 17.39
C GLY A 750 1.10 -0.71 17.55
N GLY A 751 0.06 0.07 17.26
CA GLY A 751 0.09 1.53 17.37
C GLY A 751 -1.16 2.08 18.06
N MET A 752 -0.98 2.84 19.14
CA MET A 752 -2.08 3.46 19.91
C MET A 752 -2.97 4.39 19.06
N ASN A 753 -2.40 5.01 18.02
CA ASN A 753 -3.06 5.93 17.11
C ASN A 753 -3.30 5.33 15.70
N ASP A 754 -3.19 4.02 15.50
CA ASP A 754 -3.44 3.44 14.17
C ASP A 754 -4.95 3.52 13.85
N PRO A 755 -5.36 4.19 12.75
CA PRO A 755 -6.77 4.39 12.41
C PRO A 755 -7.32 3.28 11.49
N ARG A 756 -6.56 2.20 11.26
CA ARG A 756 -6.87 1.13 10.29
C ARG A 756 -6.98 -0.24 10.96
N VAL A 757 -6.19 -0.50 12.00
CA VAL A 757 -6.36 -1.66 12.89
C VAL A 757 -6.28 -1.18 14.34
N ALA A 758 -7.38 -1.39 15.09
CA ALA A 758 -7.50 -0.86 16.44
C ALA A 758 -6.44 -1.44 17.39
N PHE A 759 -5.82 -0.57 18.20
CA PHE A 759 -4.68 -0.91 19.07
C PHE A 759 -4.92 -2.11 20.01
N PHE A 760 -6.18 -2.36 20.40
CA PHE A 760 -6.56 -3.44 21.29
C PHE A 760 -6.46 -4.83 20.63
N GLU A 761 -6.54 -4.94 19.31
CA GLU A 761 -6.47 -6.25 18.62
C GLU A 761 -5.15 -6.99 18.87
N PRO A 762 -3.96 -6.43 18.52
CA PRO A 762 -2.69 -7.07 18.86
C PRO A 762 -2.50 -7.22 20.37
N LEU A 763 -3.00 -6.29 21.19
CA LEU A 763 -2.82 -6.31 22.64
C LEU A 763 -3.56 -7.50 23.27
N LYS A 764 -4.82 -7.73 22.87
CA LYS A 764 -5.62 -8.91 23.27
C LYS A 764 -5.02 -10.21 22.74
N PHE A 765 -4.48 -10.20 21.51
CA PHE A 765 -3.84 -11.37 20.90
C PHE A 765 -2.51 -11.77 21.56
N VAL A 766 -1.74 -10.81 22.10
CA VAL A 766 -0.51 -11.10 22.86
C VAL A 766 -0.81 -11.54 24.30
N ALA A 767 -1.89 -11.03 24.90
CA ALA A 767 -2.25 -11.32 26.29
C ALA A 767 -2.84 -12.74 26.53
N LYS A 768 -3.08 -13.53 25.47
CA LYS A 768 -3.87 -14.78 25.47
C LYS A 768 -3.06 -16.02 25.01
#